data_AF-A0AAN6RDQ8-F1
#
_entry.id   AF-A0AAN6RDQ8-F1
#
_cell.length_a   1.000
_cell.length_b   1.000
_cell.length_c   1.000
_cell.angle_alpha   90.00
_cell.angle_beta   90.00
_cell.angle_gamma   90.00
#
_symmetry.space_group_name_H-M   'P 1'
#
loop_
_entity.id
_entity.type
_entity.pdbx_description
1 polymer ?
#
loop_
_entity_poly.entity_id
_entity_poly.type
_entity_poly.pdbx_seq_one_letter_code
_entity_poly.pdbx_strand_id
1 'polypeptide(L)'
;MAPKKRKASSEDLSADHRRRKIAKRDKNAPDDGDTLPPEGPSKSTNSTKGAKASDVVDKNVSLIGLPGDDRVLLLAGDDEGTLNVTLQHHPSEEEEHAVEPEKVTKTASIRIIRRTDRGDISELFLVLPPNGLVWVNNKDFPNTTTEDDSSDQYIGPLGEFAIVELLHAPIFLWRNRTDILSNKTAAIPSKRSKVRNPLPEGMSAKVTFNRPGANTSNESRSSNRPGSEDDLHMTGGTESRVGRENEHVQEGLEQGALAALEDIINPVILAVSSLQKGQNEGFSVDIDGILIRPGRPWIFPLRLFCATVLAIMQFVESDNDRRITIHILDPMQHNPNQSARGHIWHAATGSDTLQHWLTGLGLDLEEIKTVLPNNAYWVDSPEGLDDHEAYAITALNAWVLAMGLNLNPDWKPPDTGSGGNGTPTGHVLYSRSVFSQEADRLISLARSGSNLDWEILYQFFREQNYVIDNGPPQENRRFNLETVGTPDFKNSQLNAQSQEAAQLKAYRLAEDGMNRIRAARESVFAQTNDLRVNFTDSKRIHSETFPSKEAAEKFDPCWHLQTRLEQLGQSYESGALLDHTDINLDRIFSSVSAVSQAIAHTAGYAADFECIDYTDNNFPRKLPYSGSRLLLLPYVLDCLYLQTSNGHQINRNVLVVIQPLPNGSGRTFTIHVFDHAPWLYSRDLRRSAYESLRKHLMELTGCENIEIKGDDISWVVDPPPCGLELWQLSYYTILNAWSICLGFHMNQDFRAEEGFFEQAAQIARLVRDGLADWKLISSFLR
;
A
#
# COMPACT_ATOMS: atom_id res chain seq x y z
N MET A 1 0.04 -66.03 -32.82
CA MET A 1 -1.37 -66.02 -33.29
C MET A 1 -1.85 -64.56 -33.19
N ALA A 2 -1.64 -63.66 -34.15
CA ALA A 2 -2.11 -63.57 -35.54
C ALA A 2 -3.66 -63.62 -35.66
N PRO A 3 -4.28 -62.92 -36.65
CA PRO A 3 -4.06 -61.53 -37.14
C PRO A 3 -5.35 -60.85 -37.75
N LYS A 4 -5.16 -59.72 -38.49
CA LYS A 4 -5.90 -59.23 -39.71
C LYS A 4 -7.13 -58.32 -39.49
N LYS A 5 -7.44 -57.26 -40.26
CA LYS A 5 -7.06 -56.68 -41.60
C LYS A 5 -7.44 -55.17 -41.57
N ARG A 6 -6.78 -54.15 -42.14
CA ARG A 6 -6.25 -53.80 -43.49
C ARG A 6 -7.28 -53.34 -44.57
N LYS A 7 -7.21 -52.06 -44.99
CA LYS A 7 -7.23 -51.43 -46.36
C LYS A 7 -7.59 -49.93 -46.22
N ALA A 8 -6.93 -48.87 -46.73
CA ALA A 8 -6.03 -48.54 -47.85
C ALA A 8 -6.69 -48.27 -49.23
N SER A 9 -6.62 -46.99 -49.67
CA SER A 9 -6.43 -46.42 -51.04
C SER A 9 -6.73 -44.91 -50.95
N SER A 10 -5.87 -43.89 -51.15
CA SER A 10 -4.85 -43.50 -52.17
C SER A 10 -5.38 -43.07 -53.55
N GLU A 11 -4.77 -42.00 -54.07
CA GLU A 11 -4.78 -41.42 -55.45
C GLU A 11 -5.93 -40.44 -55.75
N ASP A 12 -5.77 -39.23 -56.33
CA ASP A 12 -4.73 -38.62 -57.21
C ASP A 12 -4.77 -37.07 -57.06
N LEU A 13 -3.62 -36.36 -56.99
CA LEU A 13 -2.93 -35.66 -58.10
C LEU A 13 -3.83 -34.78 -59.01
N SER A 14 -3.68 -33.45 -58.91
CA SER A 14 -3.24 -32.61 -60.06
C SER A 14 -3.19 -31.12 -59.69
N ALA A 15 -2.12 -30.49 -60.14
CA ALA A 15 -1.78 -29.10 -59.93
C ALA A 15 -2.32 -28.20 -61.05
N ASP A 16 -2.30 -26.90 -60.75
CA ASP A 16 -1.63 -25.88 -61.56
C ASP A 16 -2.49 -24.78 -62.24
N HIS A 17 -1.92 -23.58 -62.12
CA HIS A 17 -2.04 -22.37 -62.95
C HIS A 17 -3.21 -21.36 -62.88
N ARG A 18 -2.83 -20.23 -62.26
CA ARG A 18 -2.62 -18.89 -62.87
C ARG A 18 -3.81 -18.02 -63.30
N ARG A 19 -3.87 -16.88 -62.58
CA ARG A 19 -3.76 -15.47 -63.03
C ARG A 19 -4.87 -14.84 -63.91
N ARG A 20 -5.23 -13.61 -63.46
CA ARG A 20 -5.41 -12.30 -64.19
C ARG A 20 -6.82 -11.76 -64.44
N LYS A 21 -7.08 -10.56 -63.87
CA LYS A 21 -7.50 -9.24 -64.47
C LYS A 21 -8.41 -8.49 -63.47
N ILE A 22 -8.13 -7.27 -62.99
CA ILE A 22 -8.03 -5.92 -63.62
C ILE A 22 -9.32 -5.42 -64.31
N ALA A 23 -9.94 -4.40 -63.70
CA ALA A 23 -10.62 -3.22 -64.30
C ALA A 23 -10.84 -2.20 -63.14
N LYS A 24 -10.36 -0.96 -63.06
CA LYS A 24 -10.36 0.28 -63.88
C LYS A 24 -11.74 0.92 -64.17
N ARG A 25 -11.97 2.11 -63.59
CA ARG A 25 -12.69 3.30 -64.14
C ARG A 25 -12.56 4.47 -63.14
N ASP A 26 -11.76 5.51 -63.43
CA ASP A 26 -12.05 6.79 -64.15
C ASP A 26 -12.78 7.82 -63.25
N LYS A 27 -12.11 8.89 -62.77
CA LYS A 27 -11.79 10.20 -63.40
C LYS A 27 -12.96 11.19 -63.39
N ASN A 28 -12.77 12.33 -62.71
CA ASN A 28 -12.82 13.68 -63.31
C ASN A 28 -12.53 14.79 -62.27
N ALA A 29 -11.54 15.62 -62.57
CA ALA A 29 -11.38 17.00 -62.12
C ALA A 29 -11.96 17.95 -63.21
N PRO A 30 -12.06 19.26 -62.94
CA PRO A 30 -11.18 20.16 -63.69
C PRO A 30 -10.57 21.32 -62.89
N ASP A 31 -9.60 21.90 -63.59
CA ASP A 31 -8.50 22.81 -63.26
C ASP A 31 -8.83 24.32 -63.21
N ASP A 32 -7.78 25.06 -62.82
CA ASP A 32 -7.36 26.41 -63.19
C ASP A 32 -7.90 27.69 -62.51
N GLY A 33 -6.94 28.48 -62.02
CA GLY A 33 -7.08 29.91 -61.72
C GLY A 33 -5.88 30.54 -61.00
N ASP A 34 -4.77 30.76 -61.70
CA ASP A 34 -3.62 31.60 -61.31
C ASP A 34 -4.02 33.04 -60.94
N THR A 35 -3.39 33.63 -59.91
CA THR A 35 -2.92 35.04 -59.90
C THR A 35 -2.08 35.40 -58.66
N LEU A 36 -0.91 36.02 -58.89
CA LEU A 36 -0.09 36.82 -57.96
C LEU A 36 0.08 38.23 -58.59
N PRO A 37 0.70 39.23 -57.91
CA PRO A 37 0.53 39.79 -56.56
C PRO A 37 0.26 41.32 -56.63
N PRO A 38 0.33 42.11 -55.54
CA PRO A 38 1.58 42.87 -55.31
C PRO A 38 1.99 43.21 -53.84
N GLU A 39 3.30 43.37 -53.68
CA GLU A 39 4.12 44.32 -52.87
C GLU A 39 3.64 44.94 -51.52
N GLY A 40 4.33 44.56 -50.43
CA GLY A 40 4.94 45.41 -49.36
C GLY A 40 4.05 46.28 -48.43
N PRO A 41 4.55 46.80 -47.27
CA PRO A 41 5.94 46.77 -46.76
C PRO A 41 6.13 46.31 -45.29
N SER A 42 7.38 45.94 -45.02
CA SER A 42 8.13 45.87 -43.76
C SER A 42 7.49 46.35 -42.43
N LYS A 43 7.61 45.51 -41.39
CA LYS A 43 8.06 45.94 -40.06
C LYS A 43 8.72 44.79 -39.30
N SER A 44 9.93 45.05 -38.84
CA SER A 44 10.75 44.23 -37.96
C SER A 44 10.24 44.35 -36.51
N THR A 45 10.32 43.26 -35.74
CA THR A 45 10.94 43.22 -34.40
C THR A 45 11.01 41.78 -33.89
N ASN A 46 12.24 41.29 -33.83
CA ASN A 46 12.83 40.31 -32.90
C ASN A 46 11.88 39.36 -32.14
N SER A 47 11.82 38.11 -32.58
CA SER A 47 11.56 36.97 -31.71
C SER A 47 12.82 36.10 -31.69
N THR A 48 13.39 35.98 -30.51
CA THR A 48 14.51 35.12 -30.14
C THR A 48 14.12 33.67 -30.42
N LYS A 49 14.73 33.06 -31.44
CA LYS A 49 14.68 31.61 -31.64
C LYS A 49 15.44 30.94 -30.50
N GLY A 50 14.71 30.43 -29.51
CA GLY A 50 15.23 29.48 -28.53
C GLY A 50 15.68 28.21 -29.26
N ALA A 51 16.99 28.02 -29.37
CA ALA A 51 17.55 26.74 -29.73
C ALA A 51 17.18 25.75 -28.62
N LYS A 52 16.46 24.68 -28.97
CA LYS A 52 16.27 23.53 -28.08
C LYS A 52 17.62 22.85 -27.92
N ALA A 53 18.33 23.19 -26.84
CA ALA A 53 19.33 22.31 -26.29
C ALA A 53 18.59 21.09 -25.72
N SER A 54 18.84 19.93 -26.32
CA SER A 54 18.50 18.66 -25.69
C SER A 54 19.43 18.48 -24.51
N ASP A 55 18.94 18.76 -23.30
CA ASP A 55 19.68 18.64 -22.06
C ASP A 55 20.13 17.19 -21.84
N VAL A 56 21.41 16.94 -22.03
CA VAL A 56 22.10 15.83 -21.35
C VAL A 56 22.21 16.27 -19.89
N VAL A 57 21.17 15.97 -19.12
CA VAL A 57 21.15 16.24 -17.68
C VAL A 57 22.12 15.27 -17.01
N ASP A 58 23.20 15.82 -16.46
CA ASP A 58 24.18 15.05 -15.70
C ASP A 58 23.51 14.45 -14.45
N LYS A 59 23.49 13.11 -14.36
CA LYS A 59 22.86 12.38 -13.26
C LYS A 59 23.66 12.52 -11.96
N ASN A 60 24.92 12.96 -12.06
CA ASN A 60 25.88 13.03 -10.96
C ASN A 60 25.98 14.44 -10.39
N VAL A 61 24.86 14.99 -9.91
CA VAL A 61 24.80 16.28 -9.22
C VAL A 61 24.08 16.13 -7.89
N SER A 62 24.70 16.59 -6.81
CA SER A 62 24.10 16.66 -5.48
C SER A 62 23.25 17.92 -5.34
N LEU A 63 22.13 17.80 -4.61
CA LEU A 63 21.12 18.86 -4.48
C LEU A 63 21.01 19.30 -3.02
N ILE A 64 20.97 20.60 -2.79
CA ILE A 64 20.80 21.21 -1.46
C ILE A 64 19.49 22.02 -1.49
N GLY A 65 18.52 21.60 -0.70
CA GLY A 65 17.24 22.29 -0.51
C GLY A 65 17.22 23.03 0.83
N LEU A 66 16.73 24.27 0.80
CA LEU A 66 16.63 25.14 1.98
C LEU A 66 15.14 25.34 2.35
N PRO A 67 14.79 25.38 3.65
CA PRO A 67 13.40 25.62 4.05
C PRO A 67 12.98 27.04 3.67
N GLY A 68 11.89 27.16 2.92
CA GLY A 68 11.31 28.45 2.55
C GLY A 68 12.05 29.20 1.43
N ASP A 69 13.01 28.58 0.76
CA ASP A 69 13.65 29.11 -0.46
C ASP A 69 13.38 28.15 -1.62
N ASP A 70 12.79 28.65 -2.72
CA ASP A 70 12.51 27.87 -3.93
C ASP A 70 13.79 27.50 -4.71
N ARG A 71 14.96 27.97 -4.25
CA ARG A 71 16.25 27.72 -4.88
C ARG A 71 16.83 26.38 -4.43
N VAL A 72 17.08 25.50 -5.40
CA VAL A 72 17.89 24.29 -5.22
C VAL A 72 19.33 24.60 -5.64
N LEU A 73 20.29 24.40 -4.76
CA LEU A 73 21.71 24.57 -5.07
C LEU A 73 22.31 23.26 -5.59
N LEU A 74 23.20 23.37 -6.57
CA LEU A 74 23.82 22.23 -7.27
C LEU A 74 25.31 22.12 -6.90
N LEU A 75 25.75 20.93 -6.50
CA LEU A 75 27.17 20.54 -6.35
C LEU A 75 27.49 19.43 -7.34
N ALA A 76 28.45 19.63 -8.24
CA ALA A 76 28.79 18.68 -9.31
C ALA A 76 30.27 18.25 -9.22
N GLY A 77 30.62 17.07 -9.71
CA GLY A 77 32.00 16.55 -9.61
C GLY A 77 32.55 16.55 -8.18
N ASP A 78 33.85 16.85 -8.04
CA ASP A 78 34.56 16.97 -6.76
C ASP A 78 34.53 18.42 -6.24
N ASP A 79 33.32 18.98 -6.15
CA ASP A 79 33.11 20.33 -5.65
C ASP A 79 33.06 20.39 -4.13
N GLU A 80 33.49 21.54 -3.61
CA GLU A 80 33.32 21.95 -2.22
C GLU A 80 32.45 23.21 -2.15
N GLY A 81 31.62 23.32 -1.12
CA GLY A 81 30.90 24.55 -0.81
C GLY A 81 30.73 24.75 0.70
N THR A 82 30.69 26.01 1.13
CA THR A 82 30.47 26.36 2.54
C THR A 82 29.05 26.84 2.73
N LEU A 83 28.31 26.20 3.62
CA LEU A 83 26.98 26.59 4.03
C LEU A 83 27.06 27.36 5.35
N ASN A 84 26.58 28.59 5.35
CA ASN A 84 26.51 29.44 6.54
C ASN A 84 25.04 29.70 6.89
N VAL A 85 24.66 29.42 8.14
CA VAL A 85 23.37 29.77 8.72
C VAL A 85 23.60 30.89 9.72
N THR A 86 22.97 32.04 9.51
CA THR A 86 23.01 33.18 10.42
C THR A 86 21.63 33.41 11.02
N LEU A 87 21.52 33.34 12.35
CA LEU A 87 20.35 33.78 13.09
C LEU A 87 20.41 35.29 13.30
N GLN A 88 19.38 36.00 12.87
CA GLN A 88 19.20 37.44 13.06
C GLN A 88 18.05 37.67 14.04
N HIS A 89 18.31 38.42 15.11
CA HIS A 89 17.27 38.88 16.03
C HIS A 89 16.59 40.12 15.45
N HIS A 90 15.27 40.04 15.27
CA HIS A 90 14.40 41.16 14.99
C HIS A 90 13.80 41.60 16.35
N PRO A 91 14.19 42.78 16.88
CA PRO A 91 13.57 43.30 18.09
C PRO A 91 12.06 43.47 17.85
N SER A 92 11.26 43.18 18.88
CA SER A 92 9.82 43.44 18.82
C SER A 92 9.54 44.95 18.74
N GLU A 93 8.37 45.36 18.21
CA GLU A 93 7.98 46.79 18.15
C GLU A 93 8.01 47.48 19.53
N GLU A 94 7.86 46.72 20.63
CA GLU A 94 7.98 47.22 22.01
C GLU A 94 9.44 47.43 22.45
N GLU A 95 10.40 46.67 21.90
CA GLU A 95 11.84 46.80 22.17
C GLU A 95 12.52 47.88 21.33
N GLU A 96 11.91 48.30 20.22
CA GLU A 96 12.46 49.33 19.31
C GLU A 96 12.54 50.73 19.97
N HIS A 97 11.84 50.92 21.10
CA HIS A 97 11.87 52.13 21.92
C HIS A 97 12.85 52.08 23.11
N ALA A 98 13.45 50.92 23.38
CA ALA A 98 14.51 50.78 24.38
C ALA A 98 15.89 51.02 23.74
N VAL A 99 16.80 51.60 24.52
CA VAL A 99 18.19 51.94 24.16
C VAL A 99 18.85 50.88 23.27
N GLU A 100 19.40 51.31 22.12
CA GLU A 100 19.99 50.49 21.03
C GLU A 100 20.45 49.09 21.47
N PRO A 101 19.64 48.03 21.31
CA PRO A 101 20.07 46.69 21.62
C PRO A 101 21.15 46.26 20.63
N GLU A 102 22.31 45.85 21.16
CA GLU A 102 23.41 45.29 20.39
C GLU A 102 22.89 44.08 19.60
N LYS A 103 22.96 44.14 18.26
CA LYS A 103 22.44 43.06 17.39
C LYS A 103 23.25 41.78 17.60
N VAL A 104 22.73 40.85 18.41
CA VAL A 104 23.33 39.54 18.60
C VAL A 104 23.05 38.68 17.37
N THR A 105 24.03 38.58 16.47
CA THR A 105 24.00 37.62 15.36
C THR A 105 24.79 36.37 15.72
N LYS A 106 24.16 35.19 15.63
CA LYS A 106 24.87 33.90 15.75
C LYS A 106 25.00 33.29 14.36
N THR A 107 26.22 32.96 13.96
CA THR A 107 26.49 32.29 12.68
C THR A 107 27.12 30.93 12.94
N ALA A 108 26.61 29.90 12.28
CA ALA A 108 27.22 28.58 12.22
C ALA A 108 27.55 28.25 10.76
N SER A 109 28.71 27.64 10.55
CA SER A 109 29.20 27.27 9.22
C SER A 109 29.56 25.79 9.19
N ILE A 110 29.13 25.09 8.14
CA ILE A 110 29.63 23.77 7.79
C ILE A 110 30.16 23.79 6.35
N ARG A 111 31.21 23.03 6.08
CA ARG A 111 31.64 22.79 4.69
C ARG A 111 31.03 21.48 4.22
N ILE A 112 30.56 21.47 2.97
CA ILE A 112 30.01 20.30 2.30
C ILE A 112 31.00 19.92 1.21
N ILE A 113 31.52 18.70 1.27
CA ILE A 113 32.47 18.17 0.31
C ILE A 113 31.78 17.03 -0.44
N ARG A 114 31.77 17.14 -1.77
CA ARG A 114 31.39 16.04 -2.66
C ARG A 114 32.67 15.37 -3.16
N ARG A 115 32.75 14.05 -3.05
CA ARG A 115 33.86 13.26 -3.61
C ARG A 115 33.31 12.20 -4.55
N THR A 116 33.83 12.15 -5.76
CA THR A 116 33.51 11.13 -6.74
C THR A 116 34.64 10.12 -6.70
N ASP A 117 34.42 9.01 -5.99
CA ASP A 117 35.44 7.96 -5.95
C ASP A 117 35.51 7.24 -7.31
N ARG A 118 36.54 6.43 -7.56
CA ARG A 118 36.81 5.77 -8.88
C ARG A 118 35.69 4.83 -9.40
N GLY A 119 34.54 4.74 -8.73
CA GLY A 119 33.41 3.86 -9.04
C GLY A 119 32.09 4.55 -9.36
N ASP A 120 32.09 5.78 -9.86
CA ASP A 120 30.91 6.59 -10.27
C ASP A 120 29.91 6.97 -9.15
N ILE A 121 30.09 6.48 -7.92
CA ILE A 121 29.25 6.85 -6.79
C ILE A 121 29.85 8.09 -6.12
N SER A 122 29.11 9.20 -6.18
CA SER A 122 29.49 10.40 -5.45
C SER A 122 29.09 10.29 -3.99
N GLU A 123 30.03 10.59 -3.11
CA GLU A 123 29.88 10.61 -1.66
C GLU A 123 29.81 12.05 -1.16
N LEU A 124 28.93 12.32 -0.19
CA LEU A 124 28.80 13.61 0.47
C LEU A 124 29.36 13.54 1.89
N PHE A 125 30.17 14.51 2.26
CA PHE A 125 30.72 14.66 3.61
C PHE A 125 30.41 16.06 4.14
N LEU A 126 30.08 16.16 5.43
CA LEU A 126 30.07 17.43 6.16
C LEU A 126 31.39 17.58 6.89
N VAL A 127 31.94 18.78 6.90
CA VAL A 127 33.10 19.13 7.70
C VAL A 127 32.67 20.17 8.72
N LEU A 128 32.79 19.78 9.99
CA LEU A 128 32.38 20.57 11.13
C LEU A 128 33.62 21.26 11.74
N PRO A 129 33.64 22.61 11.83
CA PRO A 129 34.76 23.31 12.45
C PRO A 129 34.87 22.99 13.95
N PRO A 130 36.03 23.28 14.59
CA PRO A 130 36.19 23.17 16.04
C PRO A 130 35.07 23.87 16.80
N ASN A 131 34.64 23.29 17.92
CA ASN A 131 33.50 23.73 18.72
C ASN A 131 32.14 23.79 17.99
N GLY A 132 32.04 23.21 16.78
CA GLY A 132 30.79 23.09 16.05
C GLY A 132 29.86 22.04 16.64
N LEU A 133 28.55 22.24 16.47
CA LEU A 133 27.53 21.23 16.72
C LEU A 133 26.61 21.18 15.51
N VAL A 134 26.48 20.01 14.89
CA VAL A 134 25.52 19.78 13.82
C VAL A 134 24.66 18.57 14.16
N TRP A 135 23.41 18.63 13.75
CA TRP A 135 22.48 17.53 13.91
C TRP A 135 22.20 16.92 12.54
N VAL A 136 22.46 15.63 12.37
CA VAL A 136 22.29 14.92 11.09
C VAL A 136 21.39 13.72 11.32
N ASN A 137 20.26 13.63 10.62
CA ASN A 137 19.31 12.51 10.67
C ASN A 137 18.96 12.08 12.10
N ASN A 138 18.54 13.01 12.97
CA ASN A 138 18.22 12.76 14.38
C ASN A 138 19.38 12.46 15.33
N LYS A 139 20.65 12.68 14.92
CA LYS A 139 21.83 12.46 15.76
C LYS A 139 22.68 13.72 15.89
N ASP A 140 23.04 14.07 17.12
CA ASP A 140 23.97 15.16 17.42
C ASP A 140 25.42 14.73 17.13
N PHE A 141 26.16 15.56 16.41
CA PHE A 141 27.59 15.42 16.14
C PHE A 141 28.32 16.66 16.66
N PRO A 142 28.85 16.64 17.90
CA PRO A 142 29.69 17.72 18.41
C PRO A 142 31.13 17.54 17.95
N ASN A 143 31.74 18.62 17.46
CA ASN A 143 33.20 18.72 17.32
C ASN A 143 33.77 19.37 18.59
N THR A 144 34.27 18.54 19.50
CA THR A 144 34.83 19.00 20.79
C THR A 144 36.31 19.37 20.70
N THR A 145 36.90 19.43 19.51
CA THR A 145 38.29 19.89 19.36
C THR A 145 38.40 21.38 19.69
N THR A 146 39.48 21.74 20.39
CA THR A 146 39.79 23.14 20.70
C THR A 146 40.41 23.81 19.47
N GLU A 147 40.36 25.14 19.38
CA GLU A 147 40.89 25.88 18.21
C GLU A 147 42.38 25.61 17.95
N ASP A 148 43.14 25.22 18.98
CA ASP A 148 44.55 24.83 18.87
C ASP A 148 44.76 23.49 18.15
N ASP A 149 43.77 22.59 18.23
CA ASP A 149 43.75 21.31 17.53
C ASP A 149 42.93 21.49 16.25
N SER A 150 43.57 22.03 15.21
CA SER A 150 43.00 22.33 13.88
C SER A 150 42.38 21.13 13.10
N SER A 151 42.03 20.04 13.77
CA SER A 151 41.35 18.89 13.17
C SER A 151 39.87 19.18 12.98
N ASP A 152 39.54 19.51 11.74
CA ASP A 152 38.21 19.41 11.16
C ASP A 152 37.61 18.00 11.41
N GLN A 153 36.37 17.93 11.88
CA GLN A 153 35.65 16.67 12.04
C GLN A 153 34.81 16.38 10.78
N TYR A 154 35.03 15.20 10.19
CA TYR A 154 34.28 14.75 9.01
C TYR A 154 33.09 13.88 9.43
N ILE A 155 31.92 14.15 8.84
CA ILE A 155 30.68 13.41 9.03
C ILE A 155 30.24 12.90 7.65
N GLY A 156 30.44 11.62 7.39
CA GLY A 156 30.05 10.97 6.13
C GLY A 156 30.77 9.62 5.91
N PRO A 157 30.55 8.96 4.75
CA PRO A 157 29.70 9.44 3.66
C PRO A 157 28.22 9.46 4.08
N LEU A 158 27.51 10.52 3.69
CA LEU A 158 26.06 10.62 3.89
C LEU A 158 25.34 9.68 2.92
N GLY A 159 24.17 9.18 3.33
CA GLY A 159 23.32 8.35 2.47
C GLY A 159 22.73 9.11 1.29
N GLU A 160 21.78 8.48 0.59
CA GLU A 160 21.03 9.09 -0.54
C GLU A 160 20.35 10.41 -0.16
N PHE A 161 19.96 10.53 1.12
CA PHE A 161 19.33 11.70 1.69
C PHE A 161 19.79 11.94 3.12
N ALA A 162 19.97 13.21 3.48
CA ALA A 162 20.22 13.62 4.85
C ALA A 162 19.50 14.93 5.18
N ILE A 163 18.97 15.00 6.40
CA ILE A 163 18.50 16.24 7.02
C ILE A 163 19.59 16.71 7.96
N VAL A 164 20.10 17.90 7.71
CA VAL A 164 21.16 18.57 8.50
C VAL A 164 20.55 19.79 9.17
N GLU A 165 20.52 19.84 10.50
CA GLU A 165 20.03 21.01 11.23
C GLU A 165 21.21 21.79 11.82
N LEU A 166 21.25 23.09 11.51
CA LEU A 166 22.22 24.05 12.02
C LEU A 166 21.48 25.23 12.63
N LEU A 167 21.74 25.55 13.90
CA LEU A 167 21.08 26.64 14.61
C LEU A 167 19.54 26.60 14.48
N HIS A 168 18.95 25.42 14.59
CA HIS A 168 17.50 25.19 14.43
C HIS A 168 16.95 25.37 13.01
N ALA A 169 17.80 25.57 12.00
CA ALA A 169 17.39 25.59 10.60
C ALA A 169 17.69 24.23 9.94
N PRO A 170 16.67 23.47 9.49
CA PRO A 170 16.90 22.23 8.76
C PRO A 170 17.41 22.52 7.35
N ILE A 171 18.26 21.65 6.81
CA ILE A 171 18.81 21.71 5.46
C ILE A 171 18.68 20.31 4.87
N PHE A 172 18.14 20.21 3.66
CA PHE A 172 17.91 18.94 2.99
C PHE A 172 19.01 18.68 1.97
N LEU A 173 19.72 17.56 2.10
CA LEU A 173 20.81 17.16 1.21
C LEU A 173 20.41 15.89 0.47
N TRP A 174 20.49 15.90 -0.85
CA TRP A 174 20.38 14.72 -1.69
C TRP A 174 21.69 14.44 -2.39
N ARG A 175 22.12 13.18 -2.36
CA ARG A 175 23.39 12.75 -2.95
C ARG A 175 23.38 12.87 -4.46
N ASN A 176 22.31 12.44 -5.12
CA ASN A 176 22.10 12.62 -6.56
C ASN A 176 20.70 13.15 -6.88
N ARG A 177 20.51 13.65 -8.10
CA ARG A 177 19.19 14.11 -8.59
C ARG A 177 18.14 12.99 -8.59
N THR A 178 18.56 11.75 -8.87
CA THR A 178 17.69 10.57 -8.81
C THR A 178 17.19 10.27 -7.41
N ASP A 179 17.93 10.70 -6.38
CA ASP A 179 17.63 10.40 -4.98
C ASP A 179 16.47 11.25 -4.45
N ILE A 180 16.12 12.35 -5.14
CA ILE A 180 14.85 13.07 -4.92
C ILE A 180 13.66 12.17 -5.26
N LEU A 181 13.79 11.32 -6.27
CA LEU A 181 12.71 10.49 -6.78
C LEU A 181 12.60 9.15 -6.05
N SER A 182 13.72 8.57 -5.59
CA SER A 182 13.74 7.34 -4.79
C SER A 182 13.27 7.54 -3.35
N ASN A 183 13.36 8.76 -2.82
CA ASN A 183 12.95 9.11 -1.46
C ASN A 183 11.45 8.99 -1.15
N LYS A 184 10.61 8.45 -2.04
CA LYS A 184 9.20 8.14 -1.74
C LYS A 184 9.02 6.95 -0.79
N THR A 185 10.04 6.09 -0.63
CA THR A 185 10.06 4.99 0.36
C THR A 185 10.88 5.29 1.62
N ALA A 186 11.72 6.34 1.60
CA ALA A 186 12.29 6.90 2.82
C ALA A 186 11.18 7.70 3.52
N ALA A 187 10.39 7.03 4.36
CA ALA A 187 9.33 7.65 5.13
C ALA A 187 9.84 8.95 5.77
N ILE A 188 9.35 10.10 5.29
CA ILE A 188 9.36 11.33 6.08
C ILE A 188 8.68 10.91 7.39
N PRO A 189 9.35 10.98 8.55
CA PRO A 189 8.81 10.43 9.79
C PRO A 189 7.44 11.07 10.05
N SER A 190 6.39 10.28 9.89
CA SER A 190 4.99 10.74 9.95
C SER A 190 4.50 10.97 11.39
N LYS A 191 5.35 10.73 12.39
CA LYS A 191 5.20 11.33 13.71
C LYS A 191 5.92 12.67 13.66
N ARG A 192 5.19 13.76 13.92
CA ARG A 192 5.75 15.07 14.30
C ARG A 192 7.14 14.86 14.91
N SER A 193 8.20 15.10 14.15
CA SER A 193 9.50 15.29 14.75
C SER A 193 9.23 16.36 15.81
N LYS A 194 9.61 16.12 17.06
CA LYS A 194 9.66 17.22 18.02
C LYS A 194 10.69 18.16 17.42
N VAL A 195 10.24 19.13 16.62
CA VAL A 195 11.02 20.30 16.22
C VAL A 195 11.64 20.79 17.52
N ARG A 196 12.96 20.74 17.59
CA ARG A 196 13.70 20.96 18.82
C ARG A 196 13.62 22.44 19.15
N ASN A 197 12.55 22.82 19.84
CA ASN A 197 12.07 24.18 20.02
C ASN A 197 11.89 24.92 18.68
N PRO A 198 10.74 25.58 18.43
CA PRO A 198 10.69 26.53 17.32
C PRO A 198 11.82 27.55 17.48
N LEU A 199 12.28 28.15 16.37
CA LEU A 199 13.16 29.32 16.42
C LEU A 199 12.63 30.26 17.53
N PRO A 200 13.49 30.77 18.44
CA PRO A 200 13.04 31.72 19.45
C PRO A 200 12.22 32.84 18.80
N GLU A 201 11.09 33.21 19.41
CA GLU A 201 10.26 34.30 18.89
C GLU A 201 11.13 35.55 18.65
N GLY A 202 11.01 36.13 17.45
CA GLY A 202 11.86 37.25 17.02
C GLY A 202 13.16 36.86 16.29
N MET A 203 13.50 35.58 16.11
CA MET A 203 14.67 35.19 15.31
C MET A 203 14.31 34.71 13.90
N SER A 204 15.07 35.15 12.89
CA SER A 204 15.02 34.61 11.53
C SER A 204 16.35 33.94 11.16
N ALA A 205 16.29 32.80 10.46
CA ALA A 205 17.47 32.12 9.93
C ALA A 205 17.70 32.53 8.48
N LYS A 206 18.88 33.08 8.19
CA LYS A 206 19.35 33.35 6.83
C LYS A 206 20.41 32.31 6.47
N VAL A 207 20.12 31.49 5.46
CA VAL A 207 21.07 30.51 4.93
C VAL A 207 21.76 31.08 3.71
N THR A 208 23.09 30.99 3.65
CA THR A 208 23.90 31.39 2.50
C THR A 208 24.87 30.29 2.12
N PHE A 209 25.05 30.06 0.82
CA PHE A 209 25.96 29.05 0.31
C PHE A 209 27.04 29.72 -0.54
N ASN A 210 28.30 29.52 -0.14
CA ASN A 210 29.47 30.12 -0.78
C ASN A 210 30.30 29.03 -1.44
N ARG A 211 30.48 29.11 -2.76
CA ARG A 211 31.38 28.22 -3.50
C ARG A 211 32.77 28.86 -3.60
N PRO A 212 33.86 28.21 -3.16
CA PRO A 212 35.21 28.71 -3.36
C PRO A 212 35.50 28.78 -4.86
N GLY A 213 35.69 29.98 -5.42
CA GLY A 213 36.17 30.17 -6.80
C GLY A 213 35.18 30.78 -7.80
N ALA A 214 33.95 31.12 -7.42
CA ALA A 214 33.01 31.84 -8.29
C ALA A 214 33.32 33.36 -8.37
N ASN A 215 34.58 33.74 -8.62
CA ASN A 215 34.91 35.11 -8.99
C ASN A 215 34.65 35.29 -10.49
N THR A 216 33.70 36.17 -10.79
CA THR A 216 33.34 36.64 -12.12
C THR A 216 34.56 37.20 -12.86
N SER A 217 35.10 36.43 -13.80
CA SER A 217 35.88 36.97 -14.92
C SER A 217 35.32 36.41 -16.22
N ASN A 218 34.49 37.24 -16.85
CA ASN A 218 34.11 37.09 -18.26
C ASN A 218 35.36 37.36 -19.10
N GLU A 219 36.07 36.32 -19.52
CA GLU A 219 36.94 36.38 -20.69
C GLU A 219 36.68 35.19 -21.61
N SER A 220 35.96 35.51 -22.67
CA SER A 220 35.85 34.75 -23.91
C SER A 220 37.22 34.33 -24.44
N ARG A 221 37.45 33.02 -24.57
CA ARG A 221 38.51 32.49 -25.43
C ARG A 221 38.05 31.23 -26.16
N SER A 222 37.89 31.42 -27.46
CA SER A 222 37.92 30.35 -28.45
C SER A 222 39.28 29.67 -28.47
N SER A 223 39.31 28.35 -28.58
CA SER A 223 40.39 27.69 -29.29
C SER A 223 39.95 26.32 -29.81
N ASN A 224 40.03 26.20 -31.13
CA ASN A 224 40.10 24.98 -31.93
C ASN A 224 41.07 23.94 -31.34
N ARG A 225 40.77 22.64 -31.51
CA ARG A 225 41.67 21.66 -32.16
C ARG A 225 41.01 20.29 -32.40
N PRO A 226 41.60 19.41 -33.24
CA PRO A 226 40.90 18.63 -34.25
C PRO A 226 40.84 17.14 -33.91
N GLY A 227 40.12 16.40 -34.76
CA GLY A 227 39.73 15.02 -34.53
C GLY A 227 40.82 13.95 -34.65
N SER A 228 40.35 12.73 -34.45
CA SER A 228 40.86 11.49 -35.01
C SER A 228 39.71 10.48 -35.02
N GLU A 229 39.30 10.10 -36.22
CA GLU A 229 38.63 8.84 -36.53
C GLU A 229 39.60 7.68 -36.24
N ASP A 230 39.11 6.59 -35.66
CA ASP A 230 39.13 5.25 -36.30
C ASP A 230 38.66 4.15 -35.33
N ASP A 231 37.70 3.37 -35.85
CA ASP A 231 37.55 1.91 -35.73
C ASP A 231 37.34 1.19 -34.38
N LEU A 232 36.14 0.63 -34.18
CA LEU A 232 35.88 -0.82 -34.39
C LEU A 232 34.46 -1.26 -33.99
N HIS A 233 33.88 -2.07 -34.87
CA HIS A 233 32.67 -2.87 -34.71
C HIS A 233 32.62 -3.69 -33.41
N MET A 234 31.47 -3.68 -32.72
CA MET A 234 30.87 -4.89 -32.15
C MET A 234 29.35 -4.71 -32.02
N THR A 235 28.62 -5.38 -32.91
CA THR A 235 27.19 -5.66 -32.78
C THR A 235 26.98 -6.84 -31.82
N GLY A 236 26.19 -6.67 -30.76
CA GLY A 236 25.77 -7.75 -29.87
C GLY A 236 24.65 -7.28 -28.95
N GLY A 237 23.46 -7.84 -29.15
CA GLY A 237 22.20 -7.35 -28.61
C GLY A 237 22.03 -7.44 -27.09
N THR A 238 21.25 -6.49 -26.57
CA THR A 238 20.66 -6.49 -25.22
C THR A 238 19.28 -5.84 -25.23
N GLU A 239 18.37 -6.35 -26.07
CA GLU A 239 16.93 -6.17 -25.85
C GLU A 239 16.44 -7.33 -24.98
N SER A 240 16.26 -7.10 -23.67
CA SER A 240 15.24 -7.80 -22.84
C SER A 240 15.20 -7.38 -21.35
N ARG A 241 15.91 -6.34 -20.90
CA ARG A 241 15.91 -5.95 -19.47
C ARG A 241 15.22 -4.62 -19.13
N VAL A 242 14.96 -3.77 -20.13
CA VAL A 242 14.30 -2.45 -19.97
C VAL A 242 12.77 -2.57 -19.75
N GLY A 243 12.15 -3.71 -20.03
CA GLY A 243 10.70 -3.90 -19.88
C GLY A 243 10.21 -3.95 -18.44
N ARG A 244 10.93 -4.62 -17.53
CA ARG A 244 10.47 -4.84 -16.15
C ARG A 244 10.63 -3.63 -15.23
N GLU A 245 11.63 -2.78 -15.49
CA GLU A 245 11.85 -1.56 -14.68
C GLU A 245 10.79 -0.49 -14.96
N ASN A 246 10.25 -0.43 -16.18
CA ASN A 246 9.17 0.50 -16.53
C ASN A 246 7.80 0.08 -15.98
N GLU A 247 7.53 -1.23 -15.85
CA GLU A 247 6.27 -1.73 -15.27
C GLU A 247 6.10 -1.30 -13.79
N HIS A 248 7.16 -1.36 -12.99
CA HIS A 248 7.10 -1.00 -11.56
C HIS A 248 6.95 0.52 -11.36
N VAL A 249 7.56 1.34 -12.22
CA VAL A 249 7.42 2.81 -12.18
C VAL A 249 6.01 3.23 -12.58
N GLN A 250 5.43 2.56 -13.58
CA GLN A 250 4.08 2.84 -14.03
C GLN A 250 3.03 2.42 -12.99
N GLU A 251 3.20 1.25 -12.35
CA GLU A 251 2.33 0.79 -11.27
C GLU A 251 2.33 1.75 -10.07
N GLY A 252 3.49 2.28 -9.67
CA GLY A 252 3.58 3.27 -8.59
C GLY A 252 2.94 4.63 -8.91
N LEU A 253 3.00 5.07 -10.17
CA LEU A 253 2.30 6.28 -10.63
C LEU A 253 0.78 6.08 -10.66
N GLU A 254 0.32 4.88 -11.05
CA GLU A 254 -1.09 4.51 -11.06
C GLU A 254 -1.65 4.44 -9.64
N GLN A 255 -0.94 3.80 -8.70
CA GLN A 255 -1.35 3.72 -7.29
C GLN A 255 -1.40 5.09 -6.61
N GLY A 256 -0.40 5.95 -6.84
CA GLY A 256 -0.36 7.29 -6.22
C GLY A 256 -1.50 8.20 -6.68
N ALA A 257 -1.91 8.07 -7.95
CA ALA A 257 -3.03 8.85 -8.46
C ALA A 257 -4.39 8.26 -8.06
N LEU A 258 -4.48 6.94 -7.85
CA LEU A 258 -5.66 6.31 -7.28
C LEU A 258 -5.89 6.77 -5.83
N ALA A 259 -4.85 6.71 -4.99
CA ALA A 259 -4.91 7.21 -3.62
C ALA A 259 -5.32 8.69 -3.57
N ALA A 260 -4.80 9.50 -4.49
CA ALA A 260 -5.20 10.90 -4.60
C ALA A 260 -6.69 11.09 -4.97
N LEU A 261 -7.30 10.17 -5.74
CA LEU A 261 -8.75 10.20 -6.01
C LEU A 261 -9.56 9.77 -4.80
N GLU A 262 -9.11 8.74 -4.08
CA GLU A 262 -9.75 8.28 -2.85
C GLU A 262 -9.78 9.39 -1.80
N ASP A 263 -8.66 10.12 -1.63
CA ASP A 263 -8.55 11.30 -0.77
C ASP A 263 -9.52 12.44 -1.15
N ILE A 264 -9.98 12.48 -2.40
CA ILE A 264 -10.94 13.49 -2.90
C ILE A 264 -12.38 12.99 -2.76
N ILE A 265 -12.63 11.73 -3.11
CA ILE A 265 -13.95 11.13 -3.20
C ILE A 265 -14.49 10.80 -1.81
N ASN A 266 -13.68 10.12 -0.99
CA ASN A 266 -14.10 9.56 0.28
C ASN A 266 -14.60 10.60 1.30
N PRO A 267 -13.95 11.77 1.49
CA PRO A 267 -14.45 12.77 2.44
C PRO A 267 -15.86 13.25 2.12
N VAL A 268 -16.17 13.47 0.84
CA VAL A 268 -17.51 13.91 0.41
C VAL A 268 -18.53 12.79 0.59
N ILE A 269 -18.17 11.55 0.24
CA ILE A 269 -19.06 10.39 0.46
C ILE A 269 -19.36 10.20 1.95
N LEU A 270 -18.37 10.35 2.82
CA LEU A 270 -18.53 10.25 4.27
C LEU A 270 -19.41 11.39 4.82
N ALA A 271 -19.18 12.62 4.37
CA ALA A 271 -20.00 13.78 4.75
C ALA A 271 -21.46 13.55 4.35
N VAL A 272 -21.72 13.12 3.11
CA VAL A 272 -23.09 12.79 2.65
C VAL A 272 -23.68 11.62 3.45
N SER A 273 -22.90 10.58 3.74
CA SER A 273 -23.33 9.45 4.55
C SER A 273 -23.63 9.83 6.00
N SER A 274 -23.03 10.90 6.53
CA SER A 274 -23.27 11.40 7.88
C SER A 274 -24.57 12.19 8.00
N LEU A 275 -25.04 12.80 6.90
CA LEU A 275 -26.30 13.52 6.84
C LEU A 275 -27.51 12.57 6.75
N GLN A 276 -27.27 11.33 6.33
CA GLN A 276 -28.28 10.27 6.24
C GLN A 276 -28.49 9.65 7.64
N LYS A 277 -29.73 9.71 8.13
CA LYS A 277 -30.08 9.36 9.52
C LYS A 277 -30.50 7.89 9.69
N GLY A 278 -30.83 7.20 8.60
CA GLY A 278 -31.23 5.79 8.66
C GLY A 278 -30.06 4.88 9.02
N GLN A 279 -30.26 3.94 9.94
CA GLN A 279 -29.28 2.87 10.24
C GLN A 279 -28.89 2.05 9.00
N ASN A 280 -29.75 2.09 7.96
CA ASN A 280 -29.54 1.39 6.70
C ASN A 280 -29.15 2.28 5.52
N GLU A 281 -28.88 3.56 5.76
CA GLU A 281 -28.49 4.52 4.75
C GLU A 281 -26.96 4.72 4.74
N GLY A 282 -26.45 5.28 3.65
CA GLY A 282 -25.04 5.62 3.46
C GLY A 282 -24.32 4.72 2.48
N PHE A 283 -23.02 4.99 2.35
CA PHE A 283 -22.11 4.30 1.46
C PHE A 283 -21.08 3.50 2.23
N SER A 284 -20.55 2.45 1.60
CA SER A 284 -19.28 1.86 2.02
C SER A 284 -18.15 2.75 1.51
N VAL A 285 -17.12 2.93 2.33
CA VAL A 285 -15.96 3.77 2.00
C VAL A 285 -14.71 3.03 2.41
N ASP A 286 -13.77 2.86 1.50
CA ASP A 286 -12.46 2.28 1.79
C ASP A 286 -11.51 3.41 2.22
N ILE A 287 -10.99 3.35 3.45
CA ILE A 287 -9.99 4.29 3.96
C ILE A 287 -8.77 3.46 4.34
N ASP A 288 -7.68 3.63 3.59
CA ASP A 288 -6.40 2.95 3.83
C ASP A 288 -6.54 1.41 3.90
N GLY A 289 -7.40 0.82 3.07
CA GLY A 289 -7.69 -0.62 3.03
C GLY A 289 -8.71 -1.09 4.07
N ILE A 290 -9.25 -0.17 4.88
CA ILE A 290 -10.30 -0.45 5.87
C ILE A 290 -11.64 0.01 5.31
N LEU A 291 -12.49 -0.97 5.00
CA LEU A 291 -13.82 -0.70 4.50
C LEU A 291 -14.81 -0.38 5.63
N ILE A 292 -15.26 0.87 5.66
CA ILE A 292 -16.28 1.37 6.58
C ILE A 292 -17.67 1.01 6.03
N ARG A 293 -18.58 0.55 6.91
CA ARG A 293 -19.96 0.14 6.59
C ARG A 293 -20.04 -0.87 5.44
N PRO A 294 -19.42 -2.06 5.56
CA PRO A 294 -19.43 -3.06 4.49
C PRO A 294 -20.87 -3.51 4.16
N GLY A 295 -21.11 -3.87 2.90
CA GLY A 295 -22.42 -4.27 2.40
C GLY A 295 -23.38 -3.13 2.00
N ARG A 296 -22.98 -1.86 2.16
CA ARG A 296 -23.70 -0.70 1.61
C ARG A 296 -23.28 -0.45 0.17
N PRO A 297 -23.99 0.38 -0.64
CA PRO A 297 -23.45 0.81 -1.93
C PRO A 297 -22.02 1.33 -1.80
N TRP A 298 -21.11 0.80 -2.59
CA TRP A 298 -19.70 1.17 -2.58
C TRP A 298 -19.37 1.89 -3.88
N ILE A 299 -18.89 3.13 -3.78
CA ILE A 299 -18.43 3.93 -4.91
C ILE A 299 -16.93 4.10 -4.73
N PHE A 300 -16.15 3.68 -5.73
CA PHE A 300 -14.70 3.78 -5.65
C PHE A 300 -14.09 4.02 -7.04
N PRO A 301 -13.02 4.82 -7.10
CA PRO A 301 -12.27 4.99 -8.33
C PRO A 301 -11.50 3.69 -8.65
N LEU A 302 -11.25 3.47 -9.94
CA LEU A 302 -10.29 2.49 -10.43
C LEU A 302 -9.38 3.19 -11.43
N ARG A 303 -8.08 2.90 -11.34
CA ARG A 303 -7.11 3.36 -12.31
C ARG A 303 -6.38 2.15 -12.89
N LEU A 304 -6.49 1.98 -14.20
CA LEU A 304 -5.81 0.91 -14.91
C LEU A 304 -5.18 1.51 -16.16
N PHE A 305 -3.86 1.40 -16.27
CA PHE A 305 -3.11 2.02 -17.36
C PHE A 305 -3.32 3.55 -17.35
N CYS A 306 -3.96 4.08 -18.39
CA CYS A 306 -4.29 5.50 -18.55
C CYS A 306 -5.77 5.80 -18.26
N ALA A 307 -6.61 4.78 -18.02
CA ALA A 307 -8.04 4.99 -17.79
C ALA A 307 -8.31 5.19 -16.30
N THR A 308 -8.93 6.31 -15.96
CA THR A 308 -9.53 6.55 -14.64
C THR A 308 -11.02 6.35 -14.78
N VAL A 309 -11.58 5.36 -14.11
CA VAL A 309 -13.01 5.03 -14.17
C VAL A 309 -13.62 5.00 -12.76
N LEU A 310 -14.92 5.16 -12.66
CA LEU A 310 -15.66 5.02 -11.41
C LEU A 310 -16.40 3.69 -11.39
N ALA A 311 -16.15 2.86 -10.37
CA ALA A 311 -16.89 1.64 -10.12
C ALA A 311 -17.91 1.86 -9.00
N ILE A 312 -19.09 1.27 -9.18
CA ILE A 312 -20.18 1.31 -8.21
C ILE A 312 -20.68 -0.10 -8.00
N MET A 313 -20.58 -0.59 -6.78
CA MET A 313 -21.09 -1.89 -6.39
C MET A 313 -22.28 -1.75 -5.45
N GLN A 314 -23.35 -2.49 -5.73
CA GLN A 314 -24.55 -2.47 -4.90
C GLN A 314 -25.10 -3.88 -4.71
N PHE A 315 -25.54 -4.17 -3.49
CA PHE A 315 -26.35 -5.36 -3.23
C PHE A 315 -27.83 -4.99 -3.37
N VAL A 316 -28.46 -5.55 -4.40
CA VAL A 316 -29.89 -5.40 -4.64
C VAL A 316 -30.58 -6.58 -3.97
N GLU A 317 -31.21 -6.30 -2.84
CA GLU A 317 -32.10 -7.23 -2.15
C GLU A 317 -33.55 -6.84 -2.45
N SER A 318 -34.28 -7.73 -3.10
CA SER A 318 -35.72 -7.70 -3.30
C SER A 318 -36.29 -9.09 -3.00
N ASP A 319 -37.61 -9.21 -2.79
CA ASP A 319 -38.27 -10.45 -2.36
C ASP A 319 -37.92 -11.69 -3.20
N ASN A 320 -37.50 -11.52 -4.47
CA ASN A 320 -37.15 -12.61 -5.38
C ASN A 320 -35.76 -12.47 -6.05
N ASP A 321 -35.01 -11.41 -5.75
CA ASP A 321 -33.71 -11.14 -6.40
C ASP A 321 -32.71 -10.63 -5.37
N ARG A 322 -31.68 -11.45 -5.13
CA ARG A 322 -30.50 -11.13 -4.34
C ARG A 322 -29.32 -11.17 -5.29
N ARG A 323 -28.90 -10.01 -5.78
CA ARG A 323 -27.79 -9.90 -6.71
C ARG A 323 -26.91 -8.72 -6.38
N ILE A 324 -25.64 -8.87 -6.70
CA ILE A 324 -24.72 -7.73 -6.74
C ILE A 324 -24.83 -7.13 -8.14
N THR A 325 -24.94 -5.82 -8.22
CA THR A 325 -24.78 -5.08 -9.48
C THR A 325 -23.48 -4.31 -9.43
N ILE A 326 -22.75 -4.30 -10.55
CA ILE A 326 -21.51 -3.56 -10.72
C ILE A 326 -21.72 -2.63 -11.90
N HIS A 327 -21.62 -1.33 -11.66
CA HIS A 327 -21.74 -0.29 -12.67
C HIS A 327 -20.40 0.41 -12.85
N ILE A 328 -19.98 0.60 -14.10
CA ILE A 328 -18.75 1.30 -14.46
C ILE A 328 -19.13 2.56 -15.22
N LEU A 329 -18.67 3.71 -14.73
CA LEU A 329 -18.74 4.98 -15.43
C LEU A 329 -17.32 5.30 -15.89
N ASP A 330 -17.12 5.31 -17.19
CA ASP A 330 -15.85 5.64 -17.81
C ASP A 330 -15.94 7.04 -18.42
N PRO A 331 -15.24 8.06 -17.93
CA PRO A 331 -15.19 9.37 -18.56
C PRO A 331 -14.62 9.35 -19.99
N MET A 332 -13.94 8.28 -20.39
CA MET A 332 -13.33 8.11 -21.71
C MET A 332 -13.99 6.96 -22.50
N GLN A 333 -15.33 6.85 -22.50
CA GLN A 333 -16.09 5.73 -23.10
C GLN A 333 -15.74 5.41 -24.56
N HIS A 334 -15.21 6.39 -25.30
CA HIS A 334 -14.75 6.24 -26.68
C HIS A 334 -13.43 5.45 -26.82
N ASN A 335 -12.72 5.20 -25.73
CA ASN A 335 -11.35 4.67 -25.73
C ASN A 335 -11.22 3.15 -25.41
N PRO A 336 -11.93 2.56 -24.42
CA PRO A 336 -11.64 1.19 -24.02
C PRO A 336 -12.12 0.16 -25.03
N ASN A 337 -11.18 -0.62 -25.56
CA ASN A 337 -11.48 -1.86 -26.27
C ASN A 337 -12.01 -2.93 -25.29
N GLN A 338 -12.55 -4.02 -25.83
CA GLN A 338 -13.09 -5.13 -25.03
C GLN A 338 -12.07 -5.70 -24.02
N SER A 339 -10.78 -5.67 -24.34
CA SER A 339 -9.71 -6.14 -23.43
C SER A 339 -9.58 -5.22 -22.21
N ALA A 340 -9.56 -3.91 -22.40
CA ALA A 340 -9.51 -2.93 -21.32
C ALA A 340 -10.73 -3.07 -20.39
N ARG A 341 -11.93 -3.27 -20.96
CA ARG A 341 -13.14 -3.56 -20.19
C ARG A 341 -13.03 -4.83 -19.34
N GLY A 342 -12.37 -5.87 -19.86
CA GLY A 342 -12.06 -7.08 -19.11
C GLY A 342 -11.10 -6.84 -17.94
N HIS A 343 -10.06 -6.01 -18.14
CA HIS A 343 -9.16 -5.63 -17.04
C HIS A 343 -9.87 -4.81 -15.96
N ILE A 344 -10.70 -3.84 -16.34
CA ILE A 344 -11.52 -3.06 -15.40
C ILE A 344 -12.45 -3.96 -14.59
N TRP A 345 -13.12 -4.90 -15.26
CA TRP A 345 -13.94 -5.91 -14.61
C TRP A 345 -13.15 -6.74 -13.58
N HIS A 346 -11.98 -7.26 -13.97
CA HIS A 346 -11.14 -8.04 -13.08
C HIS A 346 -10.58 -7.23 -11.91
N ALA A 347 -10.20 -5.96 -12.12
CA ALA A 347 -9.76 -5.11 -11.02
C ALA A 347 -10.90 -4.79 -10.04
N ALA A 348 -12.10 -4.49 -10.55
CA ALA A 348 -13.27 -4.27 -9.72
C ALA A 348 -13.62 -5.51 -8.89
N THR A 349 -13.58 -6.70 -9.50
CA THR A 349 -14.02 -7.96 -8.89
C THR A 349 -12.93 -8.77 -8.18
N GLY A 350 -11.67 -8.44 -8.40
CA GLY A 350 -10.52 -9.18 -7.88
C GLY A 350 -9.85 -8.51 -6.67
N SER A 351 -10.37 -7.38 -6.19
CA SER A 351 -9.78 -6.67 -5.06
C SER A 351 -10.04 -7.40 -3.74
N ASP A 352 -9.05 -7.40 -2.84
CA ASP A 352 -9.23 -7.87 -1.46
C ASP A 352 -10.31 -7.05 -0.74
N THR A 353 -10.45 -5.76 -1.08
CA THR A 353 -11.52 -4.90 -0.57
C THR A 353 -12.91 -5.43 -0.93
N LEU A 354 -13.09 -6.06 -2.11
CA LEU A 354 -14.36 -6.70 -2.43
C LEU A 354 -14.70 -7.82 -1.44
N GLN A 355 -13.74 -8.65 -1.05
CA GLN A 355 -14.00 -9.71 -0.06
C GLN A 355 -14.49 -9.11 1.26
N HIS A 356 -13.87 -8.02 1.71
CA HIS A 356 -14.32 -7.30 2.91
C HIS A 356 -15.72 -6.71 2.73
N TRP A 357 -16.03 -6.14 1.56
CA TRP A 357 -17.36 -5.62 1.27
C TRP A 357 -18.43 -6.71 1.30
N LEU A 358 -18.13 -7.85 0.69
CA LEU A 358 -19.01 -9.02 0.64
C LEU A 358 -19.25 -9.61 2.03
N THR A 359 -18.25 -9.62 2.91
CA THR A 359 -18.43 -10.12 4.28
C THR A 359 -19.47 -9.31 5.07
N GLY A 360 -19.60 -8.01 4.79
CA GLY A 360 -20.65 -7.16 5.39
C GLY A 360 -22.07 -7.52 4.96
N LEU A 361 -22.23 -8.24 3.85
CA LEU A 361 -23.53 -8.76 3.41
C LEU A 361 -23.93 -10.05 4.15
N GLY A 362 -23.02 -10.66 4.91
CA GLY A 362 -23.25 -11.93 5.59
C GLY A 362 -23.45 -13.11 4.64
N LEU A 363 -22.99 -12.99 3.39
CA LEU A 363 -23.06 -14.06 2.38
C LEU A 363 -21.89 -15.03 2.55
N ASP A 364 -22.15 -16.32 2.38
CA ASP A 364 -21.06 -17.31 2.33
C ASP A 364 -20.36 -17.34 0.95
N LEU A 365 -19.23 -18.05 0.85
CA LEU A 365 -18.43 -18.11 -0.38
C LEU A 365 -19.18 -18.72 -1.58
N GLU A 366 -20.14 -19.62 -1.35
CA GLU A 366 -20.92 -20.22 -2.43
C GLU A 366 -22.04 -19.28 -2.86
N GLU A 367 -22.70 -18.61 -1.92
CA GLU A 367 -23.65 -17.54 -2.19
C GLU A 367 -23.00 -16.41 -2.99
N ILE A 368 -21.81 -15.96 -2.59
CA ILE A 368 -21.03 -14.94 -3.31
C ILE A 368 -20.86 -15.30 -4.78
N LYS A 369 -20.48 -16.55 -5.10
CA LYS A 369 -20.33 -17.02 -6.49
C LYS A 369 -21.65 -16.97 -7.27
N THR A 370 -22.78 -17.13 -6.59
CA THR A 370 -24.10 -17.07 -7.24
C THR A 370 -24.63 -15.65 -7.39
N VAL A 371 -24.29 -14.74 -6.48
CA VAL A 371 -24.79 -13.36 -6.48
C VAL A 371 -23.90 -12.38 -7.25
N LEU A 372 -22.61 -12.69 -7.43
CA LEU A 372 -21.69 -11.86 -8.20
C LEU A 372 -22.05 -11.95 -9.70
N PRO A 373 -22.27 -10.82 -10.41
CA PRO A 373 -22.65 -10.88 -11.79
C PRO A 373 -21.47 -11.35 -12.65
N ASN A 374 -21.75 -11.89 -13.84
CA ASN A 374 -20.68 -12.27 -14.78
C ASN A 374 -20.08 -11.08 -15.53
N ASN A 375 -20.77 -9.93 -15.53
CA ASN A 375 -20.41 -8.73 -16.27
C ASN A 375 -20.82 -7.48 -15.47
N ALA A 376 -20.15 -6.36 -15.75
CA ALA A 376 -20.57 -5.04 -15.28
C ALA A 376 -21.50 -4.33 -16.28
N TYR A 377 -22.32 -3.41 -15.76
CA TYR A 377 -23.09 -2.46 -16.54
C TYR A 377 -22.23 -1.23 -16.84
N TRP A 378 -22.03 -0.92 -18.12
CA TRP A 378 -21.35 0.29 -18.55
C TRP A 378 -22.39 1.39 -18.67
N VAL A 379 -22.30 2.42 -17.84
CA VAL A 379 -23.31 3.48 -17.72
C VAL A 379 -22.82 4.71 -18.46
N ASP A 380 -23.66 5.27 -19.32
CA ASP A 380 -23.39 6.53 -20.00
C ASP A 380 -23.17 7.64 -18.96
N SER A 381 -22.08 8.39 -19.10
CA SER A 381 -21.65 9.40 -18.14
C SER A 381 -21.00 10.59 -18.85
N PRO A 382 -20.91 11.77 -18.21
CA PRO A 382 -20.11 12.89 -18.69
C PRO A 382 -18.73 12.44 -19.22
N GLU A 383 -18.35 12.93 -20.40
CA GLU A 383 -17.12 12.53 -21.09
C GLU A 383 -16.00 13.56 -20.91
N GLY A 384 -14.78 13.09 -20.65
CA GLY A 384 -13.55 13.88 -20.67
C GLY A 384 -12.79 13.69 -21.98
N LEU A 385 -12.00 14.70 -22.38
CA LEU A 385 -11.21 14.64 -23.61
C LEU A 385 -9.76 14.20 -23.39
N ASP A 386 -9.28 14.26 -22.14
CA ASP A 386 -7.94 13.83 -21.74
C ASP A 386 -7.95 13.23 -20.33
N ASP A 387 -6.81 12.64 -19.93
CA ASP A 387 -6.65 11.96 -18.64
C ASP A 387 -6.87 12.89 -17.43
N HIS A 388 -6.53 14.17 -17.56
CA HIS A 388 -6.71 15.15 -16.47
C HIS A 388 -8.20 15.45 -16.26
N GLU A 389 -8.96 15.61 -17.34
CA GLU A 389 -10.40 15.76 -17.24
C GLU A 389 -11.09 14.48 -16.80
N ALA A 390 -10.64 13.32 -17.27
CA ALA A 390 -11.17 12.04 -16.82
C ALA A 390 -11.01 11.87 -15.29
N TYR A 391 -9.87 12.32 -14.75
CA TYR A 391 -9.64 12.35 -13.31
C TYR A 391 -10.68 13.23 -12.58
N ALA A 392 -10.85 14.48 -13.02
CA ALA A 392 -11.79 15.40 -12.39
C ALA A 392 -13.24 14.90 -12.52
N ILE A 393 -13.65 14.46 -13.72
CA ILE A 393 -14.98 13.93 -14.02
C ILE A 393 -15.29 12.68 -13.20
N THR A 394 -14.30 11.81 -12.96
CA THR A 394 -14.48 10.64 -12.07
C THR A 394 -14.86 11.06 -10.66
N ALA A 395 -14.14 12.04 -10.09
CA ALA A 395 -14.44 12.57 -8.77
C ALA A 395 -15.82 13.25 -8.72
N LEU A 396 -16.13 14.08 -9.72
CA LEU A 396 -17.42 14.77 -9.83
C LEU A 396 -18.58 13.78 -9.99
N ASN A 397 -18.42 12.73 -10.79
CA ASN A 397 -19.41 11.65 -10.95
C ASN A 397 -19.69 10.97 -9.61
N ALA A 398 -18.64 10.67 -8.83
CA ALA A 398 -18.79 10.06 -7.51
C ALA A 398 -19.60 10.96 -6.56
N TRP A 399 -19.32 12.26 -6.55
CA TRP A 399 -20.03 13.22 -5.71
C TRP A 399 -21.49 13.41 -6.10
N VAL A 400 -21.78 13.57 -7.40
CA VAL A 400 -23.14 13.65 -7.94
C VAL A 400 -23.97 12.45 -7.51
N LEU A 401 -23.41 11.25 -7.68
CA LEU A 401 -24.07 10.01 -7.31
C LEU A 401 -24.26 9.94 -5.80
N ALA A 402 -23.23 10.19 -4.98
CA ALA A 402 -23.37 10.19 -3.53
C ALA A 402 -24.48 11.15 -3.05
N MET A 403 -24.57 12.33 -3.67
CA MET A 403 -25.61 13.33 -3.42
C MET A 403 -27.00 12.91 -3.89
N GLY A 404 -27.15 11.80 -4.61
CA GLY A 404 -28.44 11.31 -5.11
C GLY A 404 -28.95 12.06 -6.33
N LEU A 405 -28.06 12.68 -7.09
CA LEU A 405 -28.37 13.42 -8.32
C LEU A 405 -28.23 12.52 -9.55
N ASN A 406 -28.89 12.88 -10.64
CA ASN A 406 -28.80 12.14 -11.91
C ASN A 406 -27.76 12.80 -12.81
N LEU A 407 -26.79 12.02 -13.28
CA LEU A 407 -25.80 12.49 -14.26
C LEU A 407 -26.47 12.85 -15.58
N ASN A 408 -25.96 13.87 -16.25
CA ASN A 408 -26.30 14.17 -17.64
C ASN A 408 -25.31 13.47 -18.58
N PRO A 409 -25.68 12.35 -19.22
CA PRO A 409 -24.77 11.62 -20.11
C PRO A 409 -24.42 12.41 -21.38
N ASP A 410 -25.27 13.36 -21.78
CA ASP A 410 -25.04 14.20 -22.96
C ASP A 410 -24.11 15.38 -22.67
N TRP A 411 -23.68 15.54 -21.41
CA TRP A 411 -22.76 16.61 -21.04
C TRP A 411 -21.39 16.38 -21.66
N LYS A 412 -20.88 17.42 -22.33
CA LYS A 412 -19.51 17.50 -22.84
C LYS A 412 -18.94 18.87 -22.47
N PRO A 413 -17.62 18.96 -22.17
CA PRO A 413 -16.98 20.24 -21.98
C PRO A 413 -17.14 21.05 -23.27
N PRO A 414 -17.70 22.27 -23.24
CA PRO A 414 -17.91 23.05 -24.45
C PRO A 414 -16.58 23.46 -25.06
N ASP A 415 -16.37 23.03 -26.31
CA ASP A 415 -15.16 23.31 -27.08
C ASP A 415 -14.92 24.82 -27.20
N THR A 416 -13.72 25.27 -26.85
CA THR A 416 -13.32 26.68 -26.86
C THR A 416 -13.21 27.31 -28.26
N GLY A 417 -13.52 26.58 -29.34
CA GLY A 417 -13.07 26.95 -30.70
C GLY A 417 -14.11 26.90 -31.81
N SER A 418 -15.31 26.38 -31.61
CA SER A 418 -16.32 26.36 -32.68
C SER A 418 -17.09 27.68 -32.70
N GLY A 419 -16.44 28.73 -33.24
CA GLY A 419 -17.01 30.05 -33.55
C GLY A 419 -18.11 30.02 -34.62
N GLY A 420 -19.10 29.14 -34.46
CA GLY A 420 -20.32 29.16 -35.25
C GLY A 420 -21.15 30.37 -34.84
N ASN A 421 -21.53 31.19 -35.82
CA ASN A 421 -22.38 32.39 -35.69
C ASN A 421 -23.83 32.12 -35.21
N GLY A 422 -24.04 31.10 -34.36
CA GLY A 422 -25.32 30.80 -33.75
C GLY A 422 -25.66 31.87 -32.72
N THR A 423 -26.79 32.55 -32.91
CA THR A 423 -27.33 33.53 -31.98
C THR A 423 -27.38 32.96 -30.55
N PRO A 424 -26.87 33.69 -29.54
CA PRO A 424 -26.77 33.21 -28.18
C PRO A 424 -28.16 33.07 -27.57
N THR A 425 -28.67 31.86 -27.48
CA THR A 425 -29.84 31.54 -26.66
C THR A 425 -29.42 31.54 -25.19
N GLY A 426 -29.28 32.74 -24.60
CA GLY A 426 -29.53 33.09 -23.19
C GLY A 426 -28.76 32.41 -22.05
N HIS A 427 -28.11 31.27 -22.25
CA HIS A 427 -27.35 30.56 -21.22
C HIS A 427 -25.86 30.68 -21.53
N VAL A 428 -25.14 31.35 -20.63
CA VAL A 428 -23.69 31.51 -20.70
C VAL A 428 -23.06 30.12 -20.57
N LEU A 429 -22.65 29.54 -21.69
CA LEU A 429 -21.86 28.31 -21.70
C LEU A 429 -20.45 28.68 -21.22
N TYR A 430 -20.08 28.22 -20.01
CA TYR A 430 -18.72 28.34 -19.48
C TYR A 430 -17.75 27.69 -20.46
N SER A 431 -16.56 28.25 -20.71
CA SER A 431 -15.58 27.57 -21.54
C SER A 431 -15.03 26.32 -20.85
N ARG A 432 -14.59 25.32 -21.62
CA ARG A 432 -13.89 24.11 -21.11
C ARG A 432 -12.82 24.44 -20.06
N SER A 433 -11.98 25.44 -20.33
CA SER A 433 -10.94 25.87 -19.39
C SER A 433 -11.48 26.41 -18.06
N VAL A 434 -12.65 27.07 -18.08
CA VAL A 434 -13.29 27.60 -16.88
C VAL A 434 -13.91 26.45 -16.10
N PHE A 435 -14.59 25.51 -16.77
CA PHE A 435 -15.09 24.30 -16.11
C PHE A 435 -13.97 23.55 -15.37
N SER A 436 -12.86 23.26 -16.06
CA SER A 436 -11.74 22.52 -15.45
C SER A 436 -11.13 23.29 -14.28
N GLN A 437 -10.97 24.61 -14.40
CA GLN A 437 -10.47 25.45 -13.30
C GLN A 437 -11.40 25.44 -12.08
N GLU A 438 -12.72 25.53 -12.27
CA GLU A 438 -13.66 25.47 -11.16
C GLU A 438 -13.74 24.06 -10.55
N ALA A 439 -13.70 23.00 -11.37
CA ALA A 439 -13.60 21.63 -10.89
C ALA A 439 -12.35 21.41 -10.03
N ASP A 440 -11.18 21.90 -10.48
CA ASP A 440 -9.92 21.83 -9.73
C ASP A 440 -9.99 22.59 -8.41
N ARG A 441 -10.69 23.73 -8.37
CA ARG A 441 -10.93 24.48 -7.13
C ARG A 441 -11.79 23.68 -6.16
N LEU A 442 -12.89 23.08 -6.61
CA LEU A 442 -13.74 22.25 -5.76
C LEU A 442 -12.99 21.03 -5.22
N ILE A 443 -12.19 20.37 -6.07
CA ILE A 443 -11.31 19.26 -5.69
C ILE A 443 -10.28 19.72 -4.64
N SER A 444 -9.65 20.87 -4.85
CA SER A 444 -8.67 21.42 -3.91
C SER A 444 -9.31 21.76 -2.56
N LEU A 445 -10.54 22.30 -2.57
CA LEU A 445 -11.32 22.55 -1.36
C LEU A 445 -11.62 21.24 -0.62
N ALA A 446 -12.10 20.20 -1.32
CA ALA A 446 -12.33 18.87 -0.74
C ALA A 446 -11.05 18.31 -0.07
N ARG A 447 -9.91 18.37 -0.76
CA ARG A 447 -8.61 17.87 -0.25
C ARG A 447 -8.10 18.62 0.96
N SER A 448 -8.35 19.93 1.02
CA SER A 448 -7.91 20.76 2.16
C SER A 448 -8.67 20.45 3.45
N GLY A 449 -9.70 19.61 3.42
CA GLY A 449 -10.60 19.38 4.56
C GLY A 449 -11.36 20.64 4.99
N SER A 450 -11.40 21.66 4.13
CA SER A 450 -12.24 22.83 4.33
C SER A 450 -13.72 22.42 4.21
N ASN A 451 -14.61 23.16 4.88
CA ASN A 451 -16.05 22.89 4.86
C ASN A 451 -16.60 23.13 3.45
N LEU A 452 -16.43 22.16 2.56
CA LEU A 452 -17.04 22.12 1.25
C LEU A 452 -18.54 21.97 1.46
N ASP A 453 -19.28 23.05 1.21
CA ASP A 453 -20.72 23.06 1.34
C ASP A 453 -21.35 22.28 0.19
N TRP A 454 -22.26 21.36 0.51
CA TRP A 454 -22.99 20.59 -0.49
C TRP A 454 -23.86 21.50 -1.38
N GLU A 455 -24.27 22.67 -0.89
CA GLU A 455 -25.00 23.67 -1.67
C GLU A 455 -24.14 24.22 -2.82
N ILE A 456 -22.84 24.45 -2.57
CA ILE A 456 -21.88 24.92 -3.60
C ILE A 456 -21.72 23.84 -4.67
N LEU A 457 -21.55 22.58 -4.25
CA LEU A 457 -21.47 21.45 -5.18
C LEU A 457 -22.74 21.32 -6.03
N TYR A 458 -23.91 21.36 -5.39
CA TYR A 458 -25.20 21.27 -6.08
C TYR A 458 -25.40 22.40 -7.09
N GLN A 459 -25.08 23.64 -6.70
CA GLN A 459 -25.18 24.80 -7.58
C GLN A 459 -24.21 24.69 -8.76
N PHE A 460 -22.96 24.30 -8.52
CA PHE A 460 -21.99 24.04 -9.57
C PHE A 460 -22.52 23.01 -10.58
N PHE A 461 -22.99 21.85 -10.11
CA PHE A 461 -23.50 20.81 -11.01
C PHE A 461 -24.68 21.26 -11.86
N ARG A 462 -25.60 22.07 -11.30
CA ARG A 462 -26.75 22.62 -12.04
C ARG A 462 -26.35 23.67 -13.05
N GLU A 463 -25.50 24.63 -12.65
CA GLU A 463 -25.05 25.71 -13.54
C GLU A 463 -24.24 25.19 -14.73
N GLN A 464 -23.47 24.11 -14.53
CA GLN A 464 -22.72 23.46 -15.60
C GLN A 464 -23.57 22.50 -16.45
N ASN A 465 -24.87 22.33 -16.15
CA ASN A 465 -25.74 21.31 -16.75
C ASN A 465 -25.14 19.89 -16.67
N TYR A 466 -24.35 19.64 -15.62
CA TYR A 466 -23.65 18.37 -15.37
C TYR A 466 -24.62 17.30 -14.83
N VAL A 467 -25.72 17.74 -14.23
CA VAL A 467 -26.80 16.89 -13.72
C VAL A 467 -28.12 17.22 -14.39
N ILE A 468 -28.96 16.21 -14.59
CA ILE A 468 -30.35 16.39 -15.01
C ILE A 468 -31.16 16.80 -13.79
N ASP A 469 -31.62 18.05 -13.79
CA ASP A 469 -32.36 18.63 -12.67
C ASP A 469 -33.76 18.03 -12.54
N ASN A 470 -33.85 16.96 -11.74
CA ASN A 470 -35.09 16.27 -11.42
C ASN A 470 -35.64 16.68 -10.04
N GLY A 471 -35.18 17.80 -9.48
CA GLY A 471 -35.51 18.26 -8.14
C GLY A 471 -34.49 17.84 -7.07
N PRO A 472 -34.75 18.16 -5.79
CA PRO A 472 -33.84 17.84 -4.69
C PRO A 472 -33.67 16.33 -4.50
N PRO A 473 -32.54 15.87 -3.92
CA PRO A 473 -32.26 14.45 -3.73
C PRO A 473 -33.36 13.70 -2.97
N GLN A 474 -33.72 12.49 -3.42
CA GLN A 474 -34.68 11.63 -2.71
C GLN A 474 -34.06 11.01 -1.44
N GLU A 475 -34.93 10.69 -0.46
CA GLU A 475 -34.53 10.15 0.86
C GLU A 475 -34.11 8.66 0.82
N ASN A 476 -34.65 7.84 -0.09
CA ASN A 476 -34.31 6.41 -0.23
C ASN A 476 -33.39 6.15 -1.43
N ARG A 477 -32.06 6.11 -1.21
CA ARG A 477 -31.05 6.16 -2.28
C ARG A 477 -30.45 4.79 -2.64
N ARG A 478 -31.17 3.99 -3.43
CA ARG A 478 -30.53 2.99 -4.31
C ARG A 478 -30.26 3.64 -5.68
N PHE A 479 -29.14 3.33 -6.34
CA PHE A 479 -28.83 3.95 -7.62
C PHE A 479 -29.67 3.29 -8.71
N ASN A 480 -30.63 4.02 -9.28
CA ASN A 480 -31.35 3.54 -10.44
C ASN A 480 -30.59 3.94 -11.72
N LEU A 481 -29.46 3.26 -11.96
CA LEU A 481 -28.65 3.45 -13.16
C LEU A 481 -29.19 2.67 -14.37
N GLU A 482 -30.21 1.84 -14.16
CA GLU A 482 -30.86 1.05 -15.21
C GLU A 482 -31.76 1.90 -16.13
N THR A 483 -32.08 3.15 -15.76
CA THR A 483 -33.00 4.03 -16.51
C THR A 483 -32.34 4.96 -17.54
N VAL A 484 -31.01 5.04 -17.60
CA VAL A 484 -30.30 6.02 -18.46
C VAL A 484 -29.87 5.44 -19.81
N GLY A 485 -29.80 4.12 -19.97
CA GLY A 485 -29.63 3.46 -21.28
C GLY A 485 -30.97 3.33 -22.01
N THR A 486 -31.09 3.95 -23.19
CA THR A 486 -32.32 4.08 -24.00
C THR A 486 -33.15 2.78 -24.24
N PRO A 487 -34.47 2.91 -24.58
CA PRO A 487 -35.50 1.86 -24.47
C PRO A 487 -35.38 0.66 -25.44
N ASP A 488 -34.55 0.72 -26.47
CA ASP A 488 -34.44 -0.34 -27.50
C ASP A 488 -33.59 -1.54 -27.08
N PHE A 489 -32.74 -1.39 -26.06
CA PHE A 489 -31.99 -2.50 -25.48
C PHE A 489 -32.88 -3.38 -24.58
N LYS A 490 -33.88 -2.78 -23.92
CA LYS A 490 -34.83 -3.49 -23.06
C LYS A 490 -35.70 -4.47 -23.86
N ASN A 491 -36.14 -4.10 -25.07
CA ASN A 491 -36.95 -4.98 -25.93
C ASN A 491 -36.11 -6.02 -26.71
N SER A 492 -34.84 -5.74 -26.99
CA SER A 492 -33.94 -6.66 -27.69
C SER A 492 -33.29 -7.69 -26.74
N GLN A 493 -32.97 -7.31 -25.48
CA GLN A 493 -32.57 -8.27 -24.44
C GLN A 493 -33.74 -9.10 -23.92
N LEU A 494 -34.93 -8.52 -23.69
CA LEU A 494 -36.09 -9.33 -23.26
C LEU A 494 -36.51 -10.36 -24.32
N ASN A 495 -36.38 -10.08 -25.62
CA ASN A 495 -36.76 -11.06 -26.65
C ASN A 495 -35.65 -12.08 -26.95
N ALA A 496 -34.37 -11.69 -26.92
CA ALA A 496 -33.25 -12.62 -27.16
C ALA A 496 -32.92 -13.50 -25.94
N GLN A 497 -32.95 -12.95 -24.71
CA GLN A 497 -32.62 -13.71 -23.50
C GLN A 497 -33.76 -14.59 -23.00
N SER A 498 -35.01 -14.20 -23.23
CA SER A 498 -36.17 -15.02 -22.82
C SER A 498 -36.41 -16.23 -23.73
N GLN A 499 -36.00 -16.17 -25.01
CA GLN A 499 -36.13 -17.32 -25.93
C GLN A 499 -34.92 -18.28 -25.89
N GLU A 500 -33.69 -17.78 -25.74
CA GLU A 500 -32.50 -18.63 -25.89
C GLU A 500 -32.04 -19.27 -24.56
N ALA A 501 -32.18 -18.57 -23.43
CA ALA A 501 -31.74 -19.08 -22.12
C ALA A 501 -32.76 -20.05 -21.46
N ALA A 502 -34.05 -19.84 -21.70
CA ALA A 502 -35.11 -20.70 -21.18
C ALA A 502 -35.11 -22.10 -21.84
N GLN A 503 -34.75 -22.19 -23.13
CA GLN A 503 -34.78 -23.46 -23.86
C GLN A 503 -33.50 -24.29 -23.70
N LEU A 504 -32.32 -23.67 -23.63
CA LEU A 504 -31.06 -24.42 -23.66
C LEU A 504 -30.59 -24.86 -22.26
N LYS A 505 -30.92 -24.10 -21.20
CA LYS A 505 -30.45 -24.38 -19.84
C LYS A 505 -31.36 -25.34 -19.08
N ALA A 506 -32.68 -25.23 -19.25
CA ALA A 506 -33.64 -26.17 -18.66
C ALA A 506 -33.42 -27.61 -19.16
N TYR A 507 -33.03 -27.76 -20.43
CA TYR A 507 -32.83 -29.06 -21.05
C TYR A 507 -31.53 -29.75 -20.58
N ARG A 508 -30.43 -29.00 -20.43
CA ARG A 508 -29.12 -29.59 -20.07
C ARG A 508 -28.92 -29.82 -18.57
N LEU A 509 -29.48 -28.98 -17.70
CA LEU A 509 -29.28 -29.11 -16.24
C LEU A 509 -30.18 -30.16 -15.60
N ALA A 510 -31.39 -30.40 -16.13
CA ALA A 510 -32.25 -31.49 -15.65
C ALA A 510 -31.64 -32.86 -15.98
N GLU A 511 -31.00 -32.98 -17.15
CA GLU A 511 -30.36 -34.22 -17.62
C GLU A 511 -29.06 -34.53 -16.86
N ASP A 512 -28.20 -33.52 -16.63
CA ASP A 512 -26.98 -33.69 -15.85
C ASP A 512 -27.25 -33.85 -14.34
N GLY A 513 -28.27 -33.17 -13.79
CA GLY A 513 -28.64 -33.28 -12.38
C GLY A 513 -29.14 -34.67 -12.01
N MET A 514 -29.97 -35.29 -12.84
CA MET A 514 -30.46 -36.65 -12.61
C MET A 514 -29.36 -37.72 -12.73
N ASN A 515 -28.43 -37.53 -13.67
CA ASN A 515 -27.32 -38.46 -13.88
C ASN A 515 -26.22 -38.31 -12.81
N ARG A 516 -25.98 -37.08 -12.31
CA ARG A 516 -25.03 -36.83 -11.22
C ARG A 516 -25.57 -37.23 -9.86
N ILE A 517 -26.86 -37.05 -9.55
CA ILE A 517 -27.43 -37.51 -8.28
C ILE A 517 -27.43 -39.05 -8.19
N ARG A 518 -27.66 -39.75 -9.31
CA ARG A 518 -27.58 -41.22 -9.38
C ARG A 518 -26.14 -41.71 -9.22
N ALA A 519 -25.17 -41.11 -9.92
CA ALA A 519 -23.76 -41.46 -9.80
C ALA A 519 -23.15 -41.05 -8.43
N ALA A 520 -23.57 -39.91 -7.86
CA ALA A 520 -23.10 -39.43 -6.57
C ALA A 520 -23.68 -40.22 -5.40
N ARG A 521 -24.92 -40.74 -5.47
CA ARG A 521 -25.44 -41.66 -4.44
C ARG A 521 -24.71 -43.00 -4.45
N GLU A 522 -24.40 -43.55 -5.62
CA GLU A 522 -23.64 -44.78 -5.76
C GLU A 522 -22.17 -44.59 -5.37
N SER A 523 -21.59 -43.42 -5.65
CA SER A 523 -20.23 -43.02 -5.22
C SER A 523 -20.14 -42.70 -3.72
N VAL A 524 -21.15 -42.06 -3.11
CA VAL A 524 -21.17 -41.74 -1.68
C VAL A 524 -21.30 -43.02 -0.85
N PHE A 525 -22.12 -43.99 -1.27
CA PHE A 525 -22.21 -45.29 -0.59
C PHE A 525 -20.93 -46.15 -0.72
N ALA A 526 -20.17 -45.97 -1.79
CA ALA A 526 -18.88 -46.62 -1.99
C ALA A 526 -17.70 -45.88 -1.29
N GLN A 527 -17.70 -44.54 -1.27
CA GLN A 527 -16.63 -43.71 -0.69
C GLN A 527 -16.76 -43.45 0.81
N THR A 528 -17.94 -43.56 1.43
CA THR A 528 -18.04 -43.55 2.90
C THR A 528 -17.35 -44.74 3.57
N ASN A 529 -17.09 -45.81 2.82
CA ASN A 529 -16.28 -46.94 3.28
C ASN A 529 -14.80 -46.88 2.88
N ASP A 530 -14.40 -46.02 1.92
CA ASP A 530 -13.05 -46.07 1.32
C ASP A 530 -12.27 -44.75 1.25
N LEU A 531 -12.78 -43.63 1.80
CA LEU A 531 -12.01 -42.37 1.86
C LEU A 531 -11.97 -41.74 3.26
N ARG A 532 -11.42 -42.51 4.20
CA ARG A 532 -10.35 -41.99 5.06
C ARG A 532 -9.20 -41.55 4.14
N VAL A 533 -9.16 -40.29 3.72
CA VAL A 533 -7.92 -39.67 3.20
C VAL A 533 -7.21 -39.09 4.44
N ASN A 534 -6.23 -39.74 5.05
CA ASN A 534 -4.83 -39.87 4.65
C ASN A 534 -4.08 -38.53 4.54
N PHE A 535 -4.00 -37.84 5.68
CA PHE A 535 -2.69 -37.44 6.18
C PHE A 535 -2.00 -38.70 6.69
N THR A 536 -1.16 -39.33 5.86
CA THR A 536 -0.50 -40.59 6.24
C THR A 536 0.50 -40.42 7.38
N ASP A 537 0.99 -39.20 7.65
CA ASP A 537 1.92 -38.97 8.78
C ASP A 537 1.37 -38.06 9.90
N SER A 538 0.37 -37.19 9.66
CA SER A 538 -0.18 -36.33 10.73
C SER A 538 -1.17 -37.05 11.66
N LYS A 539 -1.71 -38.22 11.27
CA LYS A 539 -2.54 -39.05 12.16
C LYS A 539 -1.81 -39.58 13.39
N ARG A 540 -0.47 -39.52 13.41
CA ARG A 540 0.32 -39.92 14.58
C ARG A 540 0.30 -38.86 15.69
N ILE A 541 0.10 -37.59 15.34
CA ILE A 541 0.14 -36.46 16.29
C ILE A 541 -1.16 -36.36 17.11
N HIS A 542 -2.29 -36.83 16.57
CA HIS A 542 -3.62 -36.57 17.14
C HIS A 542 -4.23 -37.70 17.99
N SER A 543 -3.53 -38.81 18.24
CA SER A 543 -4.09 -39.94 19.02
C SER A 543 -3.36 -40.28 20.32
N GLU A 544 -2.27 -39.59 20.66
CA GLU A 544 -1.56 -39.85 21.91
C GLU A 544 -2.07 -38.90 23.00
N THR A 545 -3.00 -39.41 23.81
CA THR A 545 -3.37 -38.80 25.09
C THR A 545 -2.11 -38.48 25.91
N PHE A 546 -2.11 -37.35 26.63
CA PHE A 546 -1.04 -37.01 27.59
C PHE A 546 -0.66 -38.26 28.41
N PRO A 547 0.64 -38.61 28.49
CA PRO A 547 1.08 -39.82 29.14
C PRO A 547 0.60 -39.84 30.59
N SER A 548 0.19 -41.02 31.06
CA SER A 548 -0.02 -41.23 32.49
C SER A 548 1.25 -40.84 33.25
N LYS A 549 1.13 -40.45 34.51
CA LYS A 549 2.26 -40.08 35.37
C LYS A 549 3.41 -41.11 35.31
N GLU A 550 3.08 -42.41 35.23
CA GLU A 550 4.04 -43.51 35.09
C GLU A 550 4.75 -43.56 33.72
N ALA A 551 4.07 -43.17 32.64
CA ALA A 551 4.68 -43.07 31.31
C ALA A 551 5.56 -41.82 31.19
N ALA A 552 5.24 -40.73 31.90
CA ALA A 552 6.07 -39.54 31.99
C ALA A 552 7.41 -39.82 32.71
N GLU A 553 7.44 -40.70 33.70
CA GLU A 553 8.68 -41.10 34.40
C GLU A 553 9.64 -41.93 33.55
N LYS A 554 9.15 -42.58 32.49
CA LYS A 554 9.97 -43.40 31.57
C LYS A 554 10.36 -42.69 30.27
N PHE A 555 9.85 -41.47 30.06
CA PHE A 555 10.15 -40.69 28.87
C PHE A 555 11.50 -39.98 29.03
N ASP A 556 12.50 -40.40 28.25
CA ASP A 556 13.80 -39.73 28.16
C ASP A 556 13.72 -38.60 27.11
N PRO A 557 13.66 -37.32 27.52
CA PRO A 557 13.47 -36.20 26.61
C PRO A 557 14.66 -36.03 25.67
N CYS A 558 15.89 -36.22 26.15
CA CYS A 558 17.12 -36.04 25.38
C CYS A 558 17.22 -37.10 24.28
N TRP A 559 16.99 -38.36 24.63
CA TRP A 559 16.99 -39.45 23.65
C TRP A 559 15.91 -39.24 22.58
N HIS A 560 14.71 -38.79 22.99
CA HIS A 560 13.62 -38.51 22.06
C HIS A 560 13.95 -37.35 21.10
N LEU A 561 14.49 -36.24 21.62
CA LEU A 561 14.90 -35.08 20.81
C LEU A 561 15.90 -35.49 19.73
N GLN A 562 16.99 -36.14 20.12
CA GLN A 562 18.06 -36.56 19.20
C GLN A 562 17.52 -37.54 18.15
N THR A 563 16.82 -38.58 18.59
CA THR A 563 16.27 -39.61 17.69
C THR A 563 15.28 -38.99 16.68
N ARG A 564 14.45 -38.04 17.11
CA ARG A 564 13.48 -37.39 16.23
C ARG A 564 14.11 -36.41 15.28
N LEU A 565 15.07 -35.60 15.72
CA LEU A 565 15.80 -34.69 14.84
C LEU A 565 16.62 -35.46 13.79
N GLU A 566 17.22 -36.60 14.13
CA GLU A 566 17.91 -37.46 13.16
C GLU A 566 16.93 -38.05 12.11
N GLN A 567 15.78 -38.56 12.57
CA GLN A 567 14.75 -39.11 11.68
C GLN A 567 14.18 -38.06 10.72
N LEU A 568 13.89 -36.86 11.25
CA LEU A 568 13.33 -35.77 10.46
C LEU A 568 14.40 -35.15 9.57
N GLY A 569 15.63 -34.99 10.07
CA GLY A 569 16.78 -34.48 9.31
C GLY A 569 17.02 -35.28 8.03
N GLN A 570 17.04 -36.61 8.10
CA GLN A 570 17.20 -37.49 6.93
C GLN A 570 16.08 -37.32 5.87
N SER A 571 14.88 -36.93 6.29
CA SER A 571 13.76 -36.68 5.37
C SER A 571 13.80 -35.28 4.74
N TYR A 572 14.58 -34.36 5.30
CA TYR A 572 14.46 -32.93 5.07
C TYR A 572 15.71 -32.31 4.38
N GLU A 573 16.74 -33.11 4.06
CA GLU A 573 18.03 -32.67 3.46
C GLU A 573 17.94 -31.98 2.08
N SER A 574 16.75 -31.87 1.45
CA SER A 574 16.61 -31.23 0.13
C SER A 574 16.33 -29.72 0.17
N GLY A 575 16.12 -29.12 1.36
CA GLY A 575 15.89 -27.68 1.50
C GLY A 575 17.17 -26.93 1.85
N ALA A 576 17.44 -25.80 1.18
CA ALA A 576 18.53 -24.89 1.56
C ALA A 576 18.52 -24.67 3.08
N LEU A 577 19.69 -24.81 3.72
CA LEU A 577 19.90 -24.52 5.14
C LEU A 577 19.42 -23.08 5.36
N LEU A 578 18.29 -22.93 6.06
CA LEU A 578 17.77 -21.60 6.37
C LEU A 578 18.78 -20.94 7.31
N ASP A 579 19.18 -19.72 6.97
CA ASP A 579 19.95 -18.90 7.87
C ASP A 579 19.14 -18.71 9.17
N HIS A 580 19.62 -19.26 10.28
CA HIS A 580 18.93 -19.19 11.56
C HIS A 580 18.84 -17.75 12.07
N THR A 581 19.67 -16.84 11.55
CA THR A 581 19.62 -15.40 11.87
C THR A 581 18.48 -14.67 11.16
N ASP A 582 17.94 -15.22 10.06
CA ASP A 582 16.79 -14.69 9.30
C ASP A 582 15.45 -15.05 9.96
N ILE A 583 15.26 -14.65 11.21
CA ILE A 583 14.00 -14.81 11.92
C ILE A 583 13.20 -13.51 11.90
N ASN A 584 12.17 -13.48 11.06
CA ASN A 584 11.21 -12.39 11.00
C ASN A 584 9.96 -12.69 11.84
N LEU A 585 9.12 -11.69 11.98
CA LEU A 585 7.93 -11.70 12.81
C LEU A 585 6.86 -12.71 12.34
N ASP A 586 6.66 -12.84 11.02
CA ASP A 586 5.76 -13.86 10.46
C ASP A 586 6.18 -15.28 10.88
N ARG A 587 7.49 -15.56 10.93
CA ARG A 587 8.01 -16.86 11.37
C ARG A 587 7.77 -17.09 12.86
N ILE A 588 7.93 -16.05 13.68
CA ILE A 588 7.66 -16.10 15.13
C ILE A 588 6.17 -16.37 15.36
N PHE A 589 5.30 -15.56 14.76
CA PHE A 589 3.86 -15.68 14.91
C PHE A 589 3.36 -17.05 14.43
N SER A 590 3.76 -17.49 13.24
CA SER A 590 3.36 -18.81 12.70
C SER A 590 3.78 -19.95 13.62
N SER A 591 4.97 -19.87 14.21
CA SER A 591 5.50 -20.86 15.14
C SER A 591 4.73 -20.91 16.46
N VAL A 592 4.40 -19.75 17.04
CA VAL A 592 3.62 -19.65 18.28
C VAL A 592 2.15 -20.05 18.06
N SER A 593 1.58 -19.59 16.95
CA SER A 593 0.21 -19.90 16.53
C SER A 593 0.00 -21.40 16.31
N ALA A 594 0.95 -22.09 15.68
CA ALA A 594 0.85 -23.53 15.44
C ALA A 594 0.75 -24.33 16.76
N VAL A 595 1.57 -23.98 17.76
CA VAL A 595 1.56 -24.67 19.06
C VAL A 595 0.31 -24.34 19.88
N SER A 596 -0.04 -23.05 19.98
CA SER A 596 -1.23 -22.62 20.74
C SER A 596 -2.51 -23.25 20.18
N GLN A 597 -2.69 -23.29 18.86
CA GLN A 597 -3.83 -23.97 18.22
C GLN A 597 -3.85 -25.48 18.49
N ALA A 598 -2.69 -26.15 18.39
CA ALA A 598 -2.62 -27.59 18.64
C ALA A 598 -3.01 -27.95 20.08
N ILE A 599 -2.62 -27.11 21.05
CA ILE A 599 -2.98 -27.29 22.45
C ILE A 599 -4.46 -27.00 22.69
N ALA A 600 -4.99 -25.89 22.17
CA ALA A 600 -6.41 -25.55 22.28
C ALA A 600 -7.30 -26.68 21.72
N HIS A 601 -6.92 -27.24 20.56
CA HIS A 601 -7.61 -28.39 19.98
C HIS A 601 -7.57 -29.64 20.86
N THR A 602 -6.49 -29.85 21.63
CA THR A 602 -6.30 -31.05 22.48
C THR A 602 -6.99 -30.91 23.84
N ALA A 603 -6.99 -29.73 24.44
CA ALA A 603 -7.57 -29.48 25.75
C ALA A 603 -9.10 -29.40 25.75
N GLY A 604 -9.73 -29.27 24.57
CA GLY A 604 -11.15 -28.99 24.43
C GLY A 604 -11.48 -27.55 24.84
N TYR A 605 -12.74 -27.14 24.66
CA TYR A 605 -13.26 -25.76 24.83
C TYR A 605 -13.03 -25.08 26.22
N ALA A 606 -12.28 -25.69 27.13
CA ALA A 606 -12.02 -25.20 28.48
C ALA A 606 -10.64 -24.53 28.65
N ALA A 607 -9.74 -24.63 27.67
CA ALA A 607 -8.43 -23.99 27.69
C ALA A 607 -8.08 -23.46 26.29
N ASP A 608 -8.87 -22.51 25.83
CA ASP A 608 -8.61 -21.86 24.55
C ASP A 608 -7.45 -20.87 24.76
N PHE A 609 -6.38 -21.04 23.99
CA PHE A 609 -5.35 -20.02 23.80
C PHE A 609 -5.68 -19.27 22.52
N GLU A 610 -5.71 -17.93 22.55
CA GLU A 610 -5.84 -17.11 21.35
C GLU A 610 -4.52 -16.36 21.12
N CYS A 611 -3.92 -16.57 19.94
CA CYS A 611 -2.71 -15.88 19.53
C CYS A 611 -3.08 -14.73 18.59
N ILE A 612 -2.61 -13.52 18.89
CA ILE A 612 -2.95 -12.31 18.14
C ILE A 612 -1.66 -11.69 17.62
N ASP A 613 -1.59 -11.50 16.30
CA ASP A 613 -0.45 -10.84 15.64
C ASP A 613 -0.64 -9.33 15.63
N TYR A 614 0.37 -8.57 16.06
CA TYR A 614 0.31 -7.11 16.09
C TYR A 614 1.49 -6.51 15.34
N THR A 615 1.36 -6.55 14.02
CA THR A 615 2.37 -6.13 13.06
C THR A 615 1.65 -5.19 12.12
N ASP A 616 2.04 -3.91 12.19
CA ASP A 616 1.37 -2.76 11.60
C ASP A 616 0.06 -2.29 12.26
N ASN A 617 -0.15 -0.98 12.21
CA ASN A 617 -1.33 -0.28 12.74
C ASN A 617 -2.64 -0.66 12.01
N ASN A 618 -2.60 -1.64 11.11
CA ASN A 618 -3.75 -2.18 10.40
C ASN A 618 -4.16 -3.48 11.08
N PHE A 619 -5.29 -3.42 11.80
CA PHE A 619 -6.11 -4.47 12.41
C PHE A 619 -5.48 -5.87 12.70
N PRO A 620 -5.77 -6.46 13.88
CA PRO A 620 -5.31 -7.81 14.20
C PRO A 620 -5.70 -8.82 13.10
N ARG A 621 -4.72 -9.56 12.58
CA ARG A 621 -5.00 -10.76 11.79
C ARG A 621 -5.66 -11.79 12.72
N LYS A 622 -6.99 -11.83 12.74
CA LYS A 622 -7.74 -12.92 13.36
C LYS A 622 -7.62 -14.17 12.48
N LEU A 623 -7.30 -15.30 13.10
CA LEU A 623 -7.20 -16.58 12.41
C LEU A 623 -8.58 -17.00 11.85
N PRO A 624 -8.63 -17.63 10.66
CA PRO A 624 -9.86 -18.15 10.10
C PRO A 624 -10.20 -19.48 10.76
N TYR A 625 -10.86 -19.45 11.92
CA TYR A 625 -11.66 -20.58 12.39
C TYR A 625 -13.12 -20.16 12.57
N SER A 626 -13.99 -20.91 11.90
CA SER A 626 -15.41 -20.67 11.73
C SER A 626 -16.21 -21.00 12.99
N GLY A 627 -17.12 -20.11 13.36
CA GLY A 627 -18.25 -20.45 14.23
C GLY A 627 -18.50 -19.42 15.32
N SER A 628 -19.33 -18.43 14.99
CA SER A 628 -20.22 -17.69 15.88
C SER A 628 -20.08 -17.96 17.38
N ARG A 629 -19.24 -17.19 18.09
CA ARG A 629 -19.30 -16.98 19.56
C ARG A 629 -18.35 -15.86 20.00
N LEU A 630 -18.68 -14.63 19.62
CA LEU A 630 -18.08 -13.40 20.18
C LEU A 630 -18.89 -12.87 21.39
N LEU A 631 -19.58 -13.77 22.09
CA LEU A 631 -20.37 -13.47 23.29
C LEU A 631 -20.17 -14.61 24.28
N LEU A 632 -19.04 -14.56 24.99
CA LEU A 632 -18.80 -15.08 26.36
C LEU A 632 -17.28 -15.00 26.64
N LEU A 633 -16.76 -13.77 26.80
CA LEU A 633 -15.46 -13.51 27.44
C LEU A 633 -15.65 -13.20 28.95
N PRO A 634 -16.07 -14.15 29.82
CA PRO A 634 -15.78 -14.00 31.24
C PRO A 634 -14.86 -15.07 31.82
N TYR A 635 -14.48 -16.12 31.09
CA TYR A 635 -13.65 -17.19 31.67
C TYR A 635 -12.70 -17.80 30.64
N VAL A 636 -11.39 -17.70 30.90
CA VAL A 636 -10.30 -18.51 30.33
C VAL A 636 -9.86 -18.18 28.91
N LEU A 637 -9.11 -17.09 28.72
CA LEU A 637 -8.25 -16.93 27.55
C LEU A 637 -6.90 -16.34 27.98
N ASP A 638 -5.84 -17.12 27.84
CA ASP A 638 -4.46 -16.65 27.91
C ASP A 638 -4.09 -16.11 26.51
N CYS A 639 -4.02 -14.78 26.34
CA CYS A 639 -3.68 -14.19 25.05
C CYS A 639 -2.17 -13.97 24.92
N LEU A 640 -1.55 -14.45 23.84
CA LEU A 640 -0.14 -14.20 23.48
C LEU A 640 -0.07 -13.07 22.45
N TYR A 641 0.61 -11.98 22.81
CA TYR A 641 0.72 -10.74 22.03
C TYR A 641 2.18 -10.45 21.70
N LEU A 642 2.47 -10.26 20.41
CA LEU A 642 3.79 -9.94 19.89
C LEU A 642 3.81 -8.48 19.45
N GLN A 643 4.58 -7.64 20.15
CA GLN A 643 4.71 -6.23 19.77
C GLN A 643 6.03 -5.98 19.05
N THR A 644 5.95 -5.41 17.83
CA THR A 644 7.09 -4.73 17.21
C THR A 644 6.95 -3.23 17.34
N SER A 645 8.00 -2.56 17.83
CA SER A 645 8.02 -1.10 17.88
C SER A 645 8.33 -0.54 16.50
N ASN A 646 7.31 -0.18 15.73
CA ASN A 646 7.48 0.50 14.44
C ASN A 646 8.04 1.92 14.70
N GLY A 647 9.34 2.10 14.45
CA GLY A 647 9.95 3.43 14.49
C GLY A 647 11.47 3.53 14.55
N HIS A 648 12.20 2.50 14.98
CA HIS A 648 13.68 2.46 14.97
C HIS A 648 14.13 1.11 14.39
N GLN A 649 15.32 1.04 13.77
CA GLN A 649 15.93 -0.12 13.06
C GLN A 649 16.11 -1.42 13.88
N ILE A 650 15.40 -1.57 15.00
CA ILE A 650 15.54 -2.72 15.88
C ILE A 650 14.18 -3.39 15.94
N ASN A 651 13.96 -4.33 15.03
CA ASN A 651 12.87 -5.29 15.08
C ASN A 651 13.03 -6.08 16.38
N ARG A 652 12.25 -5.73 17.40
CA ARG A 652 12.23 -6.43 18.68
C ARG A 652 10.87 -7.05 18.88
N ASN A 653 10.90 -8.28 19.36
CA ASN A 653 9.73 -9.06 19.65
C ASN A 653 9.65 -9.17 21.17
N VAL A 654 8.53 -8.73 21.73
CA VAL A 654 8.20 -8.87 23.14
C VAL A 654 6.98 -9.76 23.22
N LEU A 655 7.04 -10.76 24.10
CA LEU A 655 5.90 -11.62 24.37
C LEU A 655 5.07 -11.02 25.50
N VAL A 656 3.80 -10.75 25.24
CA VAL A 656 2.85 -10.27 26.23
C VAL A 656 1.81 -11.36 26.47
N VAL A 657 1.61 -11.74 27.72
CA VAL A 657 0.65 -12.76 28.14
C VAL A 657 -0.42 -12.12 29.00
N ILE A 658 -1.66 -12.22 28.55
CA ILE A 658 -2.81 -11.65 29.25
C ILE A 658 -3.63 -12.80 29.80
N GLN A 659 -3.79 -12.88 31.12
CA GLN A 659 -4.52 -13.97 31.77
C GLN A 659 -5.68 -13.41 32.60
N PRO A 660 -6.90 -13.96 32.54
CA PRO A 660 -7.99 -13.56 33.41
C PRO A 660 -7.70 -14.00 34.84
N LEU A 661 -7.95 -13.11 35.81
CA LEU A 661 -7.82 -13.47 37.22
C LEU A 661 -8.89 -14.53 37.59
N PRO A 662 -8.52 -15.67 38.21
CA PRO A 662 -9.45 -16.78 38.49
C PRO A 662 -10.68 -16.38 39.33
N ASN A 663 -10.53 -15.35 40.16
CA ASN A 663 -11.55 -14.85 41.08
C ASN A 663 -12.15 -13.50 40.64
N GLY A 664 -11.78 -13.02 39.45
CA GLY A 664 -12.24 -11.74 38.91
C GLY A 664 -13.65 -11.81 38.34
N SER A 665 -14.32 -10.67 38.22
CA SER A 665 -15.65 -10.52 37.61
C SER A 665 -15.66 -10.75 36.07
N GLY A 666 -14.67 -11.47 35.54
CA GLY A 666 -14.39 -11.56 34.10
C GLY A 666 -13.83 -10.26 33.50
N ARG A 667 -13.51 -9.26 34.33
CA ARG A 667 -13.07 -7.91 33.88
C ARG A 667 -11.67 -7.52 34.34
N THR A 668 -10.99 -8.40 35.08
CA THR A 668 -9.67 -8.15 35.66
C THR A 668 -8.69 -9.15 35.08
N PHE A 669 -7.61 -8.65 34.51
CA PHE A 669 -6.58 -9.44 33.83
C PHE A 669 -5.22 -9.16 34.46
N THR A 670 -4.36 -10.17 34.55
CA THR A 670 -2.93 -9.97 34.75
C THR A 670 -2.24 -9.90 33.39
N ILE A 671 -1.27 -9.00 33.27
CA ILE A 671 -0.50 -8.81 32.05
C ILE A 671 0.96 -9.09 32.37
N HIS A 672 1.53 -10.12 31.76
CA HIS A 672 2.93 -10.47 31.90
C HIS A 672 3.67 -10.11 30.62
N VAL A 673 4.67 -9.23 30.70
CA VAL A 673 5.46 -8.78 29.56
C VAL A 673 6.85 -9.39 29.67
N PHE A 674 7.15 -10.37 28.82
CA PHE A 674 8.45 -11.02 28.72
C PHE A 674 9.32 -10.23 27.74
N ASP A 675 10.19 -9.41 28.32
CA ASP A 675 11.13 -8.56 27.60
C ASP A 675 12.55 -9.01 27.92
N HIS A 676 13.19 -9.63 26.93
CA HIS A 676 14.56 -10.13 27.02
C HIS A 676 15.61 -9.03 26.90
N ALA A 677 15.24 -7.78 26.65
CA ALA A 677 16.18 -6.67 26.58
C ALA A 677 15.55 -5.38 27.12
N PRO A 678 15.12 -5.36 28.40
CA PRO A 678 14.29 -4.29 28.93
C PRO A 678 15.03 -2.96 29.01
N TRP A 679 16.36 -2.97 29.16
CA TRP A 679 17.16 -1.74 29.11
C TRP A 679 17.06 -1.01 27.76
N LEU A 680 16.61 -1.70 26.71
CA LEU A 680 16.42 -1.10 25.41
C LEU A 680 15.05 -0.43 25.23
N TYR A 681 14.10 -0.69 26.12
CA TYR A 681 12.82 0.01 26.17
C TYR A 681 12.90 1.17 27.15
N SER A 682 12.86 2.39 26.62
CA SER A 682 12.69 3.58 27.46
C SER A 682 11.37 3.49 28.23
N ARG A 683 11.30 4.18 29.37
CA ARG A 683 10.07 4.26 30.18
C ARG A 683 8.87 4.73 29.35
N ASP A 684 9.09 5.64 28.40
CA ASP A 684 8.05 6.16 27.51
C ASP A 684 7.59 5.13 26.48
N LEU A 685 8.50 4.32 25.93
CA LEU A 685 8.13 3.23 25.02
C LEU A 685 7.32 2.15 25.74
N ARG A 686 7.70 1.79 26.98
CA ARG A 686 6.92 0.85 27.80
C ARG A 686 5.52 1.39 28.12
N ARG A 687 5.41 2.69 28.40
CA ARG A 687 4.11 3.35 28.60
C ARG A 687 3.27 3.32 27.33
N SER A 688 3.86 3.63 26.18
CA SER A 688 3.16 3.59 24.88
C SER A 688 2.70 2.18 24.50
N ALA A 689 3.54 1.16 24.77
CA ALA A 689 3.18 -0.25 24.62
C ALA A 689 1.97 -0.61 25.48
N TYR A 690 2.00 -0.22 26.76
CA TYR A 690 0.89 -0.42 27.68
C TYR A 690 -0.41 0.28 27.24
N GLU A 691 -0.34 1.55 26.85
CA GLU A 691 -1.52 2.30 26.40
C GLU A 691 -2.14 1.67 25.15
N SER A 692 -1.31 1.16 24.23
CA SER A 692 -1.75 0.45 23.03
C SER A 692 -2.45 -0.86 23.39
N LEU A 693 -1.84 -1.66 24.26
CA LEU A 693 -2.41 -2.92 24.76
C LEU A 693 -3.73 -2.69 25.49
N ARG A 694 -3.79 -1.66 26.36
CA ARG A 694 -5.01 -1.30 27.10
C ARG A 694 -6.15 -0.91 26.16
N LYS A 695 -5.86 -0.04 25.18
CA LYS A 695 -6.84 0.36 24.17
C LYS A 695 -7.37 -0.87 23.43
N HIS A 696 -6.49 -1.79 23.05
CA HIS A 696 -6.88 -2.99 22.33
C HIS A 696 -7.72 -3.95 23.18
N LEU A 697 -7.37 -4.13 24.44
CA LEU A 697 -8.17 -4.91 25.37
C LEU A 697 -9.60 -4.34 25.49
N MET A 698 -9.73 -3.01 25.53
CA MET A 698 -11.04 -2.34 25.53
C MET A 698 -11.84 -2.64 24.25
N GLU A 699 -11.17 -2.61 23.09
CA GLU A 699 -11.78 -2.94 21.80
C GLU A 699 -12.20 -4.42 21.71
N LEU A 700 -11.34 -5.35 22.13
CA LEU A 700 -11.58 -6.80 22.07
C LEU A 700 -12.71 -7.26 23.00
N THR A 701 -12.73 -6.73 24.22
CA THR A 701 -13.70 -7.16 25.23
C THR A 701 -15.02 -6.37 25.16
N GLY A 702 -15.08 -5.27 24.40
CA GLY A 702 -16.20 -4.34 24.38
C GLY A 702 -16.46 -3.67 25.75
N CYS A 703 -15.52 -3.79 26.69
CA CYS A 703 -15.65 -3.26 28.04
C CYS A 703 -14.93 -1.91 28.13
N GLU A 704 -15.69 -0.82 28.19
CA GLU A 704 -15.15 0.54 28.42
C GLU A 704 -14.44 0.66 29.79
N ASN A 705 -14.75 -0.25 30.73
CA ASN A 705 -14.25 -0.25 32.10
C ASN A 705 -13.41 -1.51 32.42
N ILE A 706 -12.44 -1.86 31.58
CA ILE A 706 -11.40 -2.81 32.01
C ILE A 706 -10.51 -2.10 33.02
N GLU A 707 -10.61 -2.54 34.27
CA GLU A 707 -9.72 -2.10 35.34
C GLU A 707 -8.45 -2.94 35.25
N ILE A 708 -7.45 -2.44 34.54
CA ILE A 708 -6.07 -2.91 34.67
C ILE A 708 -5.49 -2.14 35.85
N LYS A 709 -5.32 -2.78 37.01
CA LYS A 709 -4.68 -2.08 38.13
C LYS A 709 -3.21 -1.88 37.76
N GLY A 710 -2.63 -0.74 38.12
CA GLY A 710 -1.25 -0.39 37.73
C GLY A 710 -0.21 -1.43 38.17
N ASP A 711 -0.52 -2.23 39.19
CA ASP A 711 0.33 -3.32 39.70
C ASP A 711 0.12 -4.66 38.96
N ASP A 712 -0.87 -4.76 38.06
CA ASP A 712 -1.22 -5.99 37.34
C ASP A 712 -0.36 -6.24 36.09
N ILE A 713 0.54 -5.30 35.75
CA ILE A 713 1.53 -5.49 34.69
C ILE A 713 2.86 -5.91 35.30
N SER A 714 3.19 -7.19 35.15
CA SER A 714 4.49 -7.71 35.52
C SER A 714 5.40 -7.72 34.30
N TRP A 715 6.37 -6.81 34.26
CA TRP A 715 7.50 -6.93 33.33
C TRP A 715 8.40 -8.04 33.84
N VAL A 716 8.28 -9.22 33.23
CA VAL A 716 9.14 -10.35 33.53
C VAL A 716 10.45 -10.11 32.80
N VAL A 717 11.36 -9.49 33.55
CA VAL A 717 12.74 -9.30 33.13
C VAL A 717 13.48 -10.58 33.48
N ASP A 718 13.58 -11.48 32.52
CA ASP A 718 14.57 -12.55 32.61
C ASP A 718 15.92 -11.91 32.30
N PRO A 719 16.91 -11.93 33.22
CA PRO A 719 18.21 -11.35 32.95
C PRO A 719 18.83 -12.13 31.79
N PRO A 720 18.92 -11.54 30.59
CA PRO A 720 19.58 -12.23 29.51
C PRO A 720 21.07 -12.35 29.86
N PRO A 721 21.74 -13.40 29.38
CA PRO A 721 23.20 -13.35 29.32
C PRO A 721 23.62 -12.08 28.58
N CYS A 722 24.55 -11.32 29.17
CA CYS A 722 25.15 -10.18 28.49
C CYS A 722 25.67 -10.63 27.11
N GLY A 723 25.31 -9.90 26.04
CA GLY A 723 25.82 -10.17 24.69
C GLY A 723 24.90 -10.94 23.74
N LEU A 724 23.58 -11.03 24.01
CA LEU A 724 22.65 -11.57 23.03
C LEU A 724 22.56 -10.70 21.76
N GLU A 725 22.57 -11.35 20.61
CA GLU A 725 22.27 -10.73 19.33
C GLU A 725 20.74 -10.57 19.15
N LEU A 726 20.31 -9.60 18.37
CA LEU A 726 18.88 -9.24 18.25
C LEU A 726 18.00 -10.40 17.74
N TRP A 727 18.52 -11.20 16.80
CA TRP A 727 17.80 -12.34 16.26
C TRP A 727 17.60 -13.46 17.30
N GLN A 728 18.46 -13.56 18.32
CA GLN A 728 18.32 -14.55 19.40
C GLN A 728 17.10 -14.25 20.28
N LEU A 729 16.76 -12.97 20.46
CA LEU A 729 15.58 -12.53 21.22
C LEU A 729 14.28 -13.09 20.63
N SER A 730 14.23 -13.24 19.31
CA SER A 730 13.09 -13.84 18.61
C SER A 730 12.90 -15.31 18.96
N TYR A 731 13.98 -16.08 19.08
CA TYR A 731 13.87 -17.48 19.52
C TYR A 731 13.46 -17.58 20.98
N TYR A 732 14.01 -16.75 21.87
CA TYR A 732 13.55 -16.71 23.26
C TYR A 732 12.05 -16.42 23.36
N THR A 733 11.55 -15.49 22.54
CA THR A 733 10.12 -15.19 22.43
C THR A 733 9.30 -16.43 22.05
N ILE A 734 9.72 -17.18 21.01
CA ILE A 734 9.08 -18.44 20.61
C ILE A 734 9.09 -19.47 21.74
N LEU A 735 10.24 -19.68 22.37
CA LEU A 735 10.44 -20.71 23.37
C LEU A 735 9.69 -20.42 24.68
N ASN A 736 9.64 -19.15 25.10
CA ASN A 736 8.82 -18.73 26.23
C ASN A 736 7.34 -18.92 25.92
N ALA A 737 6.89 -18.55 24.71
CA ALA A 737 5.50 -18.76 24.31
C ALA A 737 5.12 -20.25 24.32
N TRP A 738 5.98 -21.12 23.77
CA TRP A 738 5.77 -22.57 23.80
C TRP A 738 5.78 -23.13 25.23
N SER A 739 6.68 -22.64 26.08
CA SER A 739 6.75 -23.05 27.49
C SER A 739 5.45 -22.72 28.22
N ILE A 740 4.92 -21.51 28.02
CA ILE A 740 3.65 -21.07 28.61
C ILE A 740 2.48 -21.91 28.08
N CYS A 741 2.42 -22.11 26.76
CA CYS A 741 1.43 -22.96 26.09
C CYS A 741 1.40 -24.39 26.69
N LEU A 742 2.59 -24.97 26.96
CA LEU A 742 2.73 -26.32 27.53
C LEU A 742 2.65 -26.37 29.06
N GLY A 743 2.43 -25.23 29.73
CA GLY A 743 2.34 -25.14 31.19
C GLY A 743 3.67 -25.37 31.91
N PHE A 744 4.81 -25.09 31.25
CA PHE A 744 6.13 -25.14 31.88
C PHE A 744 6.48 -23.85 32.60
N HIS A 745 7.27 -23.98 33.66
CA HIS A 745 7.92 -22.85 34.32
C HIS A 745 9.17 -22.46 33.53
N MET A 746 9.34 -21.17 33.25
CA MET A 746 10.55 -20.66 32.58
C MET A 746 11.75 -20.77 33.51
N ASN A 747 12.87 -21.24 32.95
CA ASN A 747 14.14 -21.32 33.65
C ASN A 747 14.92 -20.01 33.47
N GLN A 748 14.89 -19.14 34.48
CA GLN A 748 15.57 -17.82 34.45
C GLN A 748 17.10 -17.93 34.39
N ASP A 749 17.65 -19.09 34.76
CA ASP A 749 19.08 -19.39 34.74
C ASP A 749 19.54 -20.01 33.42
N PHE A 750 18.62 -20.23 32.46
CA PHE A 750 18.95 -20.84 31.18
C PHE A 750 19.99 -20.01 30.41
N ARG A 751 20.96 -20.69 29.81
CA ARG A 751 21.99 -20.12 28.94
C ARG A 751 22.06 -20.98 27.68
N ALA A 752 21.90 -20.36 26.52
CA ALA A 752 22.00 -21.06 25.25
C ALA A 752 23.45 -21.52 25.02
N GLU A 753 23.64 -22.81 24.77
CA GLU A 753 24.93 -23.36 24.36
C GLU A 753 25.20 -23.08 22.87
N GLU A 754 26.43 -23.33 22.43
CA GLU A 754 26.78 -23.26 21.01
C GLU A 754 25.91 -24.22 20.18
N GLY A 755 25.35 -23.74 19.07
CA GLY A 755 24.43 -24.52 18.22
C GLY A 755 22.99 -24.63 18.75
N PHE A 756 22.68 -24.12 19.96
CA PHE A 756 21.32 -24.15 20.51
C PHE A 756 20.30 -23.50 19.57
N PHE A 757 20.61 -22.31 19.05
CA PHE A 757 19.67 -21.59 18.19
C PHE A 757 19.53 -22.20 16.79
N GLU A 758 20.54 -22.92 16.31
CA GLU A 758 20.41 -23.69 15.07
C GLU A 758 19.39 -24.81 15.26
N GLN A 759 19.45 -25.53 16.39
CA GLN A 759 18.45 -26.53 16.75
C GLN A 759 17.06 -25.89 16.98
N ALA A 760 17.01 -24.74 17.65
CA ALA A 760 15.75 -23.99 17.85
C ALA A 760 15.12 -23.58 16.51
N ALA A 761 15.92 -23.13 15.54
CA ALA A 761 15.48 -22.79 14.20
C ALA A 761 14.93 -24.01 13.44
N GLN A 762 15.60 -25.15 13.55
CA GLN A 762 15.13 -26.40 12.97
C GLN A 762 13.78 -26.82 13.57
N ILE A 763 13.63 -26.75 14.89
CA ILE A 763 12.38 -27.14 15.56
C ILE A 763 11.25 -26.15 15.25
N ALA A 764 11.52 -24.83 15.27
CA ALA A 764 10.54 -23.82 14.90
C ALA A 764 10.03 -24.00 13.47
N ARG A 765 10.91 -24.40 12.54
CA ARG A 765 10.52 -24.79 11.19
C ARG A 765 9.63 -26.03 11.18
N LEU A 766 10.02 -27.10 11.88
CA LEU A 766 9.22 -28.33 11.97
C LEU A 766 7.84 -28.07 12.59
N VAL A 767 7.75 -27.19 13.57
CA VAL A 767 6.48 -26.75 14.18
C VAL A 767 5.61 -26.04 13.16
N ARG A 768 6.17 -25.07 12.43
CA ARG A 768 5.44 -24.32 11.40
C ARG A 768 4.93 -25.22 10.27
N ASP A 769 5.71 -26.23 9.91
CA ASP A 769 5.36 -27.19 8.86
C ASP A 769 4.40 -28.30 9.35
N GLY A 770 4.00 -28.27 10.64
CA GLY A 770 3.10 -29.26 11.25
C GLY A 770 3.73 -30.65 11.43
N LEU A 771 5.07 -30.72 11.46
CA LEU A 771 5.84 -31.96 11.57
C LEU A 771 6.34 -32.23 13.00
N ALA A 772 6.37 -31.22 13.86
CA ALA A 772 6.72 -31.39 15.26
C ALA A 772 5.52 -31.86 16.09
N ASP A 773 5.71 -32.93 16.86
CA ASP A 773 4.75 -33.32 17.91
C ASP A 773 5.07 -32.60 19.23
N TRP A 774 4.09 -32.57 20.16
CA TRP A 774 4.28 -31.90 21.46
C TRP A 774 5.41 -32.52 22.28
N LYS A 775 5.73 -33.80 22.05
CA LYS A 775 6.85 -34.51 22.70
C LYS A 775 8.18 -33.94 22.24
N LEU A 776 8.36 -33.68 20.94
CA LEU A 776 9.56 -33.05 20.41
C LEU A 776 9.77 -31.65 20.99
N ILE A 777 8.71 -30.83 21.01
CA ILE A 777 8.76 -29.47 21.57
C ILE A 777 9.08 -29.54 23.07
N SER A 778 8.37 -30.40 23.82
CA SER A 778 8.61 -30.59 25.25
C SER A 778 9.99 -31.15 25.56
N SER A 779 10.52 -32.02 24.71
CA SER A 779 11.87 -32.58 24.86
C SER A 779 12.95 -31.52 24.64
N PHE A 780 12.70 -30.55 23.76
CA PHE A 780 13.63 -29.46 23.50
C PHE A 780 13.64 -28.40 24.60
N LEU A 781 12.48 -28.12 25.20
CA LEU A 781 12.34 -27.11 26.25
C LEU A 781 12.85 -27.58 27.63
N ARG A 782 13.09 -28.88 27.82
CA ARG A 782 13.59 -29.48 29.06
C ARG A 782 15.09 -29.70 28.99
#